data_AF-A0AAU9EIJ1-F1
#
_entry.id   AF-A0AAU9EIJ1-F1
#
_cell.length_a   1.000
_cell.length_b   1.000
_cell.length_c   1.000
_cell.angle_alpha   90.00
_cell.angle_beta   90.00
_cell.angle_gamma   90.00
#
_symmetry.space_group_name_H-M   'P 1'
#
loop_
_entity.id
_entity.type
_entity.pdbx_description
1 polymer ?
#
loop_
_entity_poly.entity_id
_entity_poly.type
_entity_poly.pdbx_seq_one_letter_code
_entity_poly.pdbx_strand_id
1 'polypeptide(L)'
;MKKKFYIVVLVILSLYSIPTYAESKYSFIKPSFMITINDVQVENDNTNYPLLIYNDITYLPMTWNNSKSLGLEVRFDDKNIYINNTNYSYKFVNESVEKKTIGNFIANLPKRNIIVNGIKIENENQKFPVLMYNDILYFPLTYTYINNIFKFEISYAVNDGLRINSLNNIFKLNNENPIVSLVNNAADDTKTDIITSKNVYNTNNRAYIKNIESYVNRIEIEINNLTPEILDNGDKIYYKKDITGTTIGKYIWKNGNYYIGEFDPKYLNFKGVGLEVVKNSFKYIGEFKGEGKKELGVTYFDDGTASKITEFINGVDEEVNIKYTKKKSKIANNQKVLIIMTEFNDVKFKTSEKQWYNFFFGNDNSVKAFYKYTSNGTVNFIPVEETQNIKNDGIIRVTLNKNHYNYKDDVSKSDEVFIDSISEVDKYIDFKKYDLNNNGFIDSNELIIVNVVAGYEYVEDNADAPSIYAHMSSVSNSKLFLDETTISSFAMIGELNYDSSISPSTYMSTLAVACHEIGHIFDLLDLYDTDYTSEGVGPFSLMSTGTNLYTQNGKIGEIPIDFDPWSKEKLGFIKPINISTSGEYDLYSKNTGKYNVLRIDISKDEYFLLENRKFVDYDLALSKFASKSGVLIWHIDNSVINEKSNANEVNNDEDRKGVDLEEANESKNGYGLLDVNSKKNKDKFNPFFRSDTYNIFNNTSKPSSKLNNGKDSGISVEILEDGDVVKLKINIDN
;
A
#
# COMPACT_ATOMS: atom_id res chain seq x y z
N MET A 1 59.80 24.38 -64.76
CA MET A 1 61.02 23.68 -64.31
C MET A 1 60.68 22.78 -63.13
N LYS A 2 61.04 21.49 -63.20
CA LYS A 2 61.21 20.45 -62.16
C LYS A 2 60.12 20.34 -61.05
N LYS A 3 59.19 19.35 -61.08
CA LYS A 3 59.27 17.96 -60.52
C LYS A 3 59.83 17.95 -59.07
N LYS A 4 59.14 17.56 -57.98
CA LYS A 4 58.49 16.25 -57.64
C LYS A 4 57.75 16.41 -56.26
N PHE A 5 56.51 15.93 -56.10
CA PHE A 5 56.05 14.66 -55.44
C PHE A 5 56.28 14.56 -53.92
N TYR A 6 55.41 14.10 -53.01
CA TYR A 6 54.01 13.58 -52.96
C TYR A 6 53.65 13.45 -51.45
N ILE A 7 52.36 13.45 -51.08
CA ILE A 7 51.65 12.40 -50.29
C ILE A 7 50.32 12.96 -49.77
N VAL A 8 49.29 12.15 -50.05
CA VAL A 8 47.85 12.27 -49.87
C VAL A 8 47.44 11.88 -48.46
N VAL A 9 46.47 12.56 -47.85
CA VAL A 9 45.34 11.91 -47.14
C VAL A 9 44.07 12.78 -47.30
N LEU A 10 43.05 12.19 -47.92
CA LEU A 10 41.66 12.65 -47.95
C LEU A 10 41.05 12.62 -46.54
N VAL A 11 40.40 13.70 -46.12
CA VAL A 11 39.29 13.61 -45.16
C VAL A 11 38.06 14.19 -45.83
N ILE A 12 37.14 13.28 -46.15
CA ILE A 12 35.79 13.57 -46.66
C ILE A 12 35.01 14.20 -45.51
N LEU A 13 34.65 15.48 -45.66
CA LEU A 13 33.67 16.16 -44.82
C LEU A 13 32.28 15.61 -45.14
N SER A 14 31.79 14.72 -44.29
CA SER A 14 30.36 14.61 -44.03
C SER A 14 30.17 14.99 -42.57
N LEU A 15 29.30 15.96 -42.29
CA LEU A 15 28.49 16.01 -41.07
C LEU A 15 27.46 17.16 -41.17
N TYR A 16 26.23 16.74 -41.45
CA TYR A 16 24.96 17.22 -40.90
C TYR A 16 24.78 18.72 -40.61
N SER A 17 23.97 19.38 -41.44
CA SER A 17 23.11 20.47 -40.96
C SER A 17 21.98 19.85 -40.13
N ILE A 18 22.17 19.76 -38.82
CA ILE A 18 21.08 19.47 -37.89
C ILE A 18 20.29 20.78 -37.70
N PRO A 19 18.95 20.73 -37.81
CA PRO A 19 18.08 21.90 -37.72
C PRO A 19 18.25 22.66 -36.40
N THR A 20 18.28 23.99 -36.49
CA THR A 20 18.10 24.90 -35.36
C THR A 20 16.69 24.75 -34.81
N TYR A 21 16.55 24.12 -33.63
CA TYR A 21 15.32 24.12 -32.88
C TYR A 21 15.06 25.53 -32.33
N ALA A 22 13.93 26.13 -32.70
CA ALA A 22 13.38 27.26 -31.97
C ALA A 22 12.98 26.76 -30.57
N GLU A 23 13.55 27.37 -29.53
CA GLU A 23 13.39 26.98 -28.11
C GLU A 23 11.92 27.17 -27.68
N SER A 24 11.30 26.11 -27.17
CA SER A 24 9.91 26.12 -26.70
C SER A 24 9.73 27.12 -25.55
N LYS A 25 8.87 28.13 -25.73
CA LYS A 25 8.59 29.16 -24.71
C LYS A 25 7.26 28.90 -24.02
N TYR A 26 7.26 28.87 -22.70
CA TYR A 26 6.11 28.55 -21.85
C TYR A 26 5.61 29.81 -21.13
N SER A 27 4.34 30.18 -21.31
CA SER A 27 3.75 31.37 -20.71
C SER A 27 2.94 31.04 -19.47
N PHE A 28 3.15 31.76 -18.38
CA PHE A 28 2.49 31.52 -17.09
C PHE A 28 1.66 32.71 -16.65
N ILE A 29 0.72 32.44 -15.75
CA ILE A 29 0.00 33.45 -14.99
C ILE A 29 0.26 33.26 -13.50
N LYS A 30 -0.03 34.26 -12.67
CA LYS A 30 0.04 34.09 -11.22
C LYS A 30 -1.23 33.41 -10.70
N PRO A 31 -1.12 32.56 -9.67
CA PRO A 31 -2.26 32.11 -8.89
C PRO A 31 -3.10 33.29 -8.39
N SER A 32 -4.41 33.22 -8.60
CA SER A 32 -5.38 34.19 -8.08
C SER A 32 -5.90 33.82 -6.69
N PHE A 33 -5.32 32.81 -6.07
CA PHE A 33 -5.70 32.24 -4.78
C PHE A 33 -4.57 32.39 -3.76
N MET A 34 -4.91 32.32 -2.47
CA MET A 34 -3.93 32.36 -1.38
C MET A 34 -3.02 31.13 -1.42
N ILE A 35 -1.81 31.25 -0.90
CA ILE A 35 -0.88 30.12 -0.81
C ILE A 35 -0.26 30.16 0.58
N THR A 36 -0.14 29.03 1.25
CA THR A 36 0.61 28.88 2.51
C THR A 36 1.65 27.78 2.39
N ILE A 37 2.80 27.97 3.04
CA ILE A 37 3.86 26.95 3.14
C ILE A 37 4.20 26.75 4.61
N ASN A 38 4.12 25.52 5.13
CA ASN A 38 4.25 25.19 6.56
C ASN A 38 3.43 26.15 7.44
N ASP A 39 2.15 26.31 7.09
CA ASP A 39 1.17 27.20 7.73
C ASP A 39 1.45 28.71 7.69
N VAL A 40 2.43 29.19 6.90
CA VAL A 40 2.74 30.62 6.71
C VAL A 40 2.27 31.10 5.34
N GLN A 41 1.50 32.19 5.28
CA GLN A 41 0.98 32.75 4.03
C GLN A 41 2.09 33.34 3.15
N VAL A 42 2.09 32.97 1.87
CA VAL A 42 3.06 33.40 0.85
C VAL A 42 2.66 34.76 0.26
N GLU A 43 3.59 35.71 0.24
CA GLU A 43 3.43 37.05 -0.36
C GLU A 43 3.70 37.04 -1.88
N ASN A 44 2.93 36.23 -2.60
CA ASN A 44 3.19 35.89 -4.00
C ASN A 44 3.18 37.09 -5.00
N ASP A 45 2.56 38.20 -4.60
CA ASP A 45 2.47 39.41 -5.42
C ASP A 45 3.70 40.32 -5.37
N ASN A 46 4.52 40.16 -4.34
CA ASN A 46 5.65 41.02 -4.02
C ASN A 46 6.96 40.23 -4.02
N THR A 47 7.16 39.25 -4.89
CA THR A 47 8.43 38.49 -4.98
C THR A 47 8.97 38.47 -6.40
N ASN A 48 10.29 38.27 -6.51
CA ASN A 48 10.98 38.05 -7.79
C ASN A 48 10.74 36.63 -8.35
N TYR A 49 10.37 35.67 -7.49
CA TYR A 49 10.14 34.27 -7.84
C TYR A 49 8.76 33.81 -7.37
N PRO A 50 7.67 34.36 -7.95
CA PRO A 50 6.33 33.96 -7.55
C PRO A 50 6.10 32.49 -7.89
N LEU A 51 5.23 31.80 -7.14
CA LEU A 51 4.58 30.60 -7.63
C LEU A 51 3.74 30.98 -8.85
N LEU A 52 3.81 30.15 -9.88
CA LEU A 52 3.23 30.41 -11.19
C LEU A 52 2.29 29.30 -11.59
N ILE A 53 1.28 29.61 -12.39
CA ILE A 53 0.38 28.63 -12.99
C ILE A 53 0.69 28.50 -14.47
N TYR A 54 0.94 27.26 -14.89
CA TYR A 54 1.01 26.89 -16.29
C TYR A 54 0.12 25.67 -16.51
N ASN A 55 -0.80 25.79 -17.47
CA ASN A 55 -1.83 24.79 -17.75
C ASN A 55 -2.53 24.31 -16.47
N ASP A 56 -2.98 25.27 -15.65
CA ASP A 56 -3.73 25.06 -14.41
C ASP A 56 -2.99 24.29 -13.29
N ILE A 57 -1.68 24.04 -13.46
CA ILE A 57 -0.82 23.50 -12.42
C ILE A 57 0.01 24.61 -11.80
N THR A 58 0.07 24.64 -10.47
CA THR A 58 0.95 25.54 -9.74
C THR A 58 2.36 24.98 -9.75
N TYR A 59 3.32 25.82 -10.10
CA TYR A 59 4.73 25.52 -10.11
C TYR A 59 5.40 26.18 -8.91
N LEU A 60 6.08 25.36 -8.12
CA LEU A 60 6.84 25.77 -6.96
C LEU A 60 8.28 26.08 -7.37
N PRO A 61 8.77 27.32 -7.17
CA PRO A 61 10.16 27.64 -7.40
C PRO A 61 11.02 26.96 -6.35
N MET A 62 12.07 26.30 -6.80
CA MET A 62 13.13 25.74 -5.96
C MET A 62 14.14 26.83 -5.57
N THR A 63 13.64 27.93 -4.99
CA THR A 63 14.52 28.89 -4.31
C THR A 63 15.10 28.26 -3.06
N TRP A 64 16.17 28.85 -2.53
CA TRP A 64 16.80 28.34 -1.32
C TRP A 64 15.82 28.23 -0.14
N ASN A 65 14.99 29.27 0.10
CA ASN A 65 14.01 29.26 1.19
C ASN A 65 12.90 28.22 0.96
N ASN A 66 12.32 28.14 -0.23
CA ASN A 66 11.25 27.18 -0.52
C ASN A 66 11.74 25.74 -0.38
N SER A 67 12.89 25.42 -0.98
CA SER A 67 13.44 24.06 -0.93
C SER A 67 13.79 23.66 0.49
N LYS A 68 14.45 24.53 1.26
CA LYS A 68 14.84 24.21 2.65
C LYS A 68 13.63 24.11 3.59
N SER A 69 12.63 24.97 3.45
CA SER A 69 11.41 24.88 4.25
C SER A 69 10.57 23.66 3.93
N LEU A 70 10.69 23.10 2.74
CA LEU A 70 9.97 21.87 2.37
C LEU A 70 10.83 20.60 2.54
N GLY A 71 12.03 20.73 3.11
CA GLY A 71 12.88 19.59 3.43
C GLY A 71 13.63 19.01 2.24
N LEU A 72 13.98 19.86 1.27
CA LEU A 72 14.76 19.53 0.09
C LEU A 72 16.15 20.19 0.11
N GLU A 73 17.10 19.53 -0.55
CA GLU A 73 18.42 20.08 -0.85
C GLU A 73 18.67 20.09 -2.36
N VAL A 74 19.08 21.24 -2.90
CA VAL A 74 19.40 21.42 -4.32
C VAL A 74 20.90 21.64 -4.51
N ARG A 75 21.51 20.92 -5.45
CA ARG A 75 22.93 21.03 -5.85
C ARG A 75 23.04 20.97 -7.38
N PHE A 76 24.11 21.48 -7.98
CA PHE A 76 24.29 21.42 -9.43
C PHE A 76 25.75 21.23 -9.83
N ASP A 77 25.96 20.64 -11.00
CA ASP A 77 27.24 20.56 -11.71
C ASP A 77 27.08 21.03 -13.17
N ASP A 78 28.13 20.88 -13.98
CA ASP A 78 28.18 21.34 -15.37
C ASP A 78 27.10 20.70 -16.28
N LYS A 79 26.64 19.49 -15.97
CA LYS A 79 25.71 18.69 -16.79
C LYS A 79 24.38 18.36 -16.10
N ASN A 80 24.32 18.40 -14.76
CA ASN A 80 23.18 17.94 -13.97
C ASN A 80 22.81 18.91 -12.85
N ILE A 81 21.54 18.89 -12.44
CA ILE A 81 21.01 19.52 -11.23
C ILE A 81 20.40 18.43 -10.37
N TYR A 82 20.87 18.32 -9.13
CA TYR A 82 20.47 17.33 -8.14
C TYR A 82 19.50 17.94 -7.13
N ILE A 83 18.42 17.23 -6.81
CA ILE A 83 17.52 17.59 -5.73
C ILE A 83 17.29 16.35 -4.87
N ASN A 84 17.45 16.46 -3.56
CA ASN A 84 17.25 15.31 -2.67
C ASN A 84 16.37 15.67 -1.49
N ASN A 85 15.55 14.72 -1.05
CA ASN A 85 14.81 14.81 0.19
C ASN A 85 15.78 14.75 1.36
N THR A 86 15.39 15.43 2.42
CA THR A 86 16.06 15.40 3.72
C THR A 86 15.03 15.00 4.77
N ASN A 87 15.48 14.56 5.95
CA ASN A 87 14.59 14.15 7.04
C ASN A 87 14.22 15.31 7.98
N TYR A 88 14.46 16.57 7.55
CA TYR A 88 14.23 17.78 8.34
C TYR A 88 13.76 18.95 7.48
N SER A 89 13.07 19.93 8.06
CA SER A 89 12.65 21.13 7.35
C SER A 89 12.81 22.40 8.19
N TYR A 90 12.92 23.55 7.53
CA TYR A 90 13.04 24.87 8.17
C TYR A 90 11.71 25.64 8.18
N LYS A 91 11.54 26.60 9.11
CA LYS A 91 10.37 27.50 9.07
C LYS A 91 10.37 28.33 7.78
N PHE A 92 9.20 28.48 7.16
CA PHE A 92 9.01 29.27 5.95
C PHE A 92 9.10 30.79 6.21
N VAL A 93 9.73 31.53 5.28
CA VAL A 93 9.92 32.99 5.32
C VAL A 93 9.69 33.59 3.93
N ASN A 94 8.92 34.68 3.83
CA ASN A 94 8.65 35.39 2.58
C ASN A 94 9.86 36.21 2.09
N GLU A 95 10.10 36.19 0.77
CA GLU A 95 11.15 36.97 0.08
C GLU A 95 10.54 38.19 -0.64
N SER A 96 10.05 39.17 0.11
CA SER A 96 9.24 40.28 -0.43
C SER A 96 10.07 41.48 -0.95
N VAL A 97 9.63 42.11 -2.04
CA VAL A 97 10.21 43.31 -2.68
C VAL A 97 9.19 44.47 -2.73
N GLU A 98 9.66 45.71 -2.61
CA GLU A 98 8.80 46.91 -2.45
C GLU A 98 7.93 47.27 -3.68
N LYS A 99 8.21 46.69 -4.86
CA LYS A 99 7.46 46.94 -6.10
C LYS A 99 6.75 45.68 -6.58
N LYS A 100 5.45 45.83 -6.86
CA LYS A 100 4.58 44.75 -7.35
C LYS A 100 5.07 44.23 -8.71
N THR A 101 5.27 42.92 -8.80
CA THR A 101 5.73 42.26 -10.03
C THR A 101 4.55 42.18 -11.02
N ILE A 102 4.63 42.90 -12.15
CA ILE A 102 3.59 42.95 -13.20
C ILE A 102 4.25 42.64 -14.55
N GLY A 103 3.83 41.55 -15.22
CA GLY A 103 4.34 41.18 -16.54
C GLY A 103 3.98 39.77 -17.00
N ASN A 104 4.32 39.46 -18.25
CA ASN A 104 4.19 38.12 -18.84
C ASN A 104 5.39 37.25 -18.40
N PHE A 105 5.12 36.13 -17.73
CA PHE A 105 6.14 35.20 -17.24
C PHE A 105 6.44 34.15 -18.31
N ILE A 106 7.66 34.17 -18.87
CA ILE A 106 8.07 33.25 -19.93
C ILE A 106 9.22 32.39 -19.43
N ALA A 107 9.03 31.07 -19.34
CA ALA A 107 10.06 30.11 -18.95
C ALA A 107 10.51 29.23 -20.13
N ASN A 108 11.67 28.60 -19.97
CA ASN A 108 12.25 27.67 -20.94
C ASN A 108 12.52 26.31 -20.28
N LEU A 109 12.82 25.29 -21.09
CA LEU A 109 13.31 24.02 -20.55
C LEU A 109 14.73 24.18 -19.99
N PRO A 110 15.06 23.51 -18.87
CA PRO A 110 16.40 23.47 -18.31
C PRO A 110 17.36 22.73 -19.26
N LYS A 111 18.54 23.31 -19.47
CA LYS A 111 19.58 22.76 -20.37
C LYS A 111 20.42 21.65 -19.74
N ARG A 112 20.32 21.49 -18.42
CA ARG A 112 21.00 20.45 -17.63
C ARG A 112 20.03 19.33 -17.32
N ASN A 113 20.56 18.10 -17.20
CA ASN A 113 19.76 16.99 -16.70
C ASN A 113 19.29 17.28 -15.28
N ILE A 114 18.09 16.87 -14.91
CA ILE A 114 17.60 16.98 -13.54
C ILE A 114 17.68 15.59 -12.92
N ILE A 115 18.16 15.48 -11.69
CA ILE A 115 18.30 14.23 -10.94
C ILE A 115 17.66 14.46 -9.58
N VAL A 116 16.62 13.71 -9.24
CA VAL A 116 15.91 13.85 -7.98
C VAL A 116 15.94 12.55 -7.18
N ASN A 117 16.41 12.59 -5.93
CA ASN A 117 16.64 11.41 -5.08
C ASN A 117 17.47 10.32 -5.77
N GLY A 118 18.46 10.74 -6.57
CA GLY A 118 19.29 9.84 -7.36
C GLY A 118 18.69 9.35 -8.69
N ILE A 119 17.44 9.71 -9.03
CA ILE A 119 16.77 9.34 -10.28
C ILE A 119 16.79 10.51 -11.27
N LYS A 120 17.28 10.28 -12.49
CA LYS A 120 17.25 11.30 -13.55
C LYS A 120 15.81 11.53 -14.03
N ILE A 121 15.37 12.78 -13.97
CA ILE A 121 14.07 13.25 -14.46
C ILE A 121 14.13 13.43 -15.97
N GLU A 122 13.24 12.70 -16.65
CA GLU A 122 13.01 12.86 -18.08
C GLU A 122 12.05 14.03 -18.31
N ASN A 123 12.65 15.17 -18.64
CA ASN A 123 11.95 16.45 -18.61
C ASN A 123 11.39 16.90 -19.97
N GLU A 124 11.96 16.37 -21.05
CA GLU A 124 11.53 16.68 -22.42
C GLU A 124 10.16 16.04 -22.68
N ASN A 125 9.26 16.76 -23.34
CA ASN A 125 7.92 16.29 -23.74
C ASN A 125 6.92 15.97 -22.61
N GLN A 126 7.27 16.26 -21.35
CA GLN A 126 6.33 16.19 -20.23
C GLN A 126 5.23 17.26 -20.38
N LYS A 127 3.99 16.89 -20.04
CA LYS A 127 2.83 17.81 -20.05
C LYS A 127 3.03 18.99 -19.10
N PHE A 128 3.66 18.71 -17.96
CA PHE A 128 4.11 19.68 -16.98
C PHE A 128 5.61 19.49 -16.79
N PRO A 129 6.44 20.04 -17.69
CA PRO A 129 7.88 19.86 -17.58
C PRO A 129 8.39 20.69 -16.42
N VAL A 130 9.47 20.28 -15.77
CA VAL A 130 10.25 21.15 -14.90
C VAL A 130 10.78 22.30 -15.76
N LEU A 131 10.49 23.52 -15.34
CA LEU A 131 10.77 24.71 -16.14
C LEU A 131 11.84 25.57 -15.47
N MET A 132 12.54 26.36 -16.26
CA MET A 132 13.58 27.28 -15.80
C MET A 132 13.11 28.70 -16.07
N TYR A 133 12.90 29.47 -15.01
CA TYR A 133 12.55 30.88 -15.06
C TYR A 133 13.52 31.68 -14.18
N ASN A 134 14.15 32.71 -14.76
CA ASN A 134 15.20 33.51 -14.11
C ASN A 134 16.26 32.65 -13.39
N ASP A 135 16.74 31.60 -14.07
CA ASP A 135 17.76 30.66 -13.57
C ASP A 135 17.37 29.85 -12.32
N ILE A 136 16.08 29.81 -11.96
CA ILE A 136 15.52 28.96 -10.92
C ILE A 136 14.67 27.84 -11.53
N LEU A 137 14.80 26.62 -10.98
CA LEU A 137 13.95 25.49 -11.34
C LEU A 137 12.57 25.62 -10.71
N TYR A 138 11.56 25.41 -11.52
CA TYR A 138 10.16 25.40 -11.13
C TYR A 138 9.63 24.00 -11.30
N PHE A 139 9.30 23.37 -10.19
CA PHE A 139 8.69 22.05 -10.20
C PHE A 139 7.19 22.20 -10.22
N PRO A 140 6.50 21.50 -11.14
CA PRO A 140 5.06 21.43 -11.05
C PRO A 140 4.70 20.71 -9.76
N LEU A 141 3.74 21.27 -9.02
CA LEU A 141 3.10 20.61 -7.90
C LEU A 141 2.09 19.58 -8.45
N THR A 142 2.62 18.65 -9.24
CA THR A 142 1.92 17.45 -9.65
C THR A 142 2.11 16.38 -8.59
N TYR A 143 1.21 15.42 -8.57
CA TYR A 143 1.25 14.29 -7.65
C TYR A 143 2.63 13.61 -7.60
N THR A 144 3.28 13.41 -8.75
CA THR A 144 4.62 12.82 -8.84
C THR A 144 5.64 13.58 -8.01
N TYR A 145 5.68 14.91 -8.12
CA TYR A 145 6.64 15.71 -7.36
C TYR A 145 6.24 15.84 -5.89
N ILE A 146 4.95 15.99 -5.61
CA ILE A 146 4.44 16.16 -4.25
C ILE A 146 4.61 14.87 -3.43
N ASN A 147 4.04 13.76 -3.90
CA ASN A 147 3.86 12.55 -3.09
C ASN A 147 4.94 11.51 -3.32
N ASN A 148 5.43 11.38 -4.55
CA ASN A 148 6.36 10.29 -4.87
C ASN A 148 7.80 10.72 -4.67
N ILE A 149 8.10 11.94 -5.12
CA ILE A 149 9.44 12.46 -5.12
C ILE A 149 9.73 13.23 -3.84
N PHE A 150 9.00 14.30 -3.52
CA PHE A 150 9.38 15.20 -2.43
C PHE A 150 8.72 14.94 -1.08
N LYS A 151 7.65 14.13 -1.05
CA LYS A 151 6.90 13.77 0.18
C LYS A 151 6.39 15.02 0.91
N PHE A 152 5.77 15.94 0.16
CA PHE A 152 5.05 17.10 0.71
C PHE A 152 3.59 16.73 0.97
N GLU A 153 3.00 17.34 1.98
CA GLU A 153 1.56 17.34 2.20
C GLU A 153 0.98 18.61 1.56
N ILE A 154 0.13 18.47 0.55
CA ILE A 154 -0.51 19.62 -0.11
C ILE A 154 -2.02 19.52 0.04
N SER A 155 -2.64 20.64 0.36
CA SER A 155 -4.09 20.80 0.31
C SER A 155 -4.43 22.08 -0.42
N TYR A 156 -5.59 22.13 -1.08
CA TYR A 156 -6.10 23.36 -1.68
C TYR A 156 -7.55 23.51 -1.25
N ALA A 157 -7.88 24.64 -0.63
CA ALA A 157 -9.26 24.97 -0.29
C ALA A 157 -9.65 26.27 -0.99
N VAL A 158 -10.90 26.36 -1.45
CA VAL A 158 -11.40 27.52 -2.23
C VAL A 158 -11.26 28.85 -1.47
N ASN A 159 -11.39 28.83 -0.14
CA ASN A 159 -11.29 30.02 0.71
C ASN A 159 -9.91 30.22 1.36
N ASP A 160 -9.16 29.14 1.60
CA ASP A 160 -7.85 29.20 2.28
C ASP A 160 -6.66 29.06 1.32
N GLY A 161 -6.94 28.79 0.04
CA GLY A 161 -5.95 28.65 -1.01
C GLY A 161 -5.11 27.37 -0.94
N LEU A 162 -3.95 27.36 -1.59
CA LEU A 162 -3.02 26.23 -1.68
C LEU A 162 -2.10 26.18 -0.45
N ARG A 163 -2.20 25.14 0.37
CA ARG A 163 -1.28 24.87 1.48
C ARG A 163 -0.28 23.79 1.10
N ILE A 164 0.99 24.00 1.45
CA ILE A 164 2.10 23.08 1.17
C ILE A 164 2.92 22.88 2.45
N ASN A 165 2.88 21.69 3.03
CA ASN A 165 3.55 21.37 4.28
C ASN A 165 4.61 20.28 4.07
N SER A 166 5.74 20.40 4.77
CA SER A 166 6.76 19.35 4.81
C SER A 166 6.37 18.24 5.78
N LEU A 167 6.54 16.98 5.41
CA LEU A 167 6.32 15.82 6.29
C LEU A 167 7.47 15.56 7.29
N ASN A 168 8.47 16.44 7.32
CA ASN A 168 9.66 16.32 8.16
C ASN A 168 9.53 17.08 9.49
N ASN A 169 10.29 16.68 10.50
CA ASN A 169 10.38 17.43 11.76
C ASN A 169 10.85 18.88 11.50
N ILE A 170 10.00 19.86 11.84
CA ILE A 170 10.32 21.28 11.71
C ILE A 170 11.37 21.63 12.77
N PHE A 171 12.60 21.94 12.35
CA PHE A 171 13.59 22.50 13.26
C PHE A 171 13.23 23.96 13.54
N LYS A 172 13.07 24.29 14.84
CA LYS A 172 13.17 25.68 15.27
C LYS A 172 14.63 26.11 15.11
N LEU A 173 14.97 26.69 13.95
CA LEU A 173 15.94 27.78 14.00
C LEU A 173 15.28 28.87 14.84
N ASN A 174 15.85 29.12 16.03
CA ASN A 174 15.69 30.40 16.71
C ASN A 174 16.16 31.48 15.73
N ASN A 175 15.25 32.00 14.93
CA ASN A 175 15.32 33.40 14.57
C ASN A 175 14.76 34.06 15.82
N GLU A 176 15.56 34.45 16.79
CA GLU A 176 16.59 35.46 16.63
C GLU A 176 17.84 35.13 17.46
N ASN A 177 19.00 35.62 17.05
CA ASN A 177 19.83 36.26 18.07
C ASN A 177 19.54 37.76 18.00
N PRO A 178 19.14 38.43 19.09
CA PRO A 178 18.51 37.95 20.32
C PRO A 178 17.22 38.77 20.65
N ILE A 179 16.66 38.57 21.85
CA ILE A 179 15.99 39.58 22.74
C ILE A 179 14.46 39.41 22.98
N VAL A 180 14.17 38.96 24.23
CA VAL A 180 13.10 39.44 25.17
C VAL A 180 11.73 38.76 25.07
N SER A 181 11.46 37.74 25.91
CA SER A 181 10.89 37.77 27.29
C SER A 181 9.38 37.49 27.26
N LEU A 182 8.83 36.37 27.76
CA LEU A 182 8.72 35.92 29.16
C LEU A 182 8.53 37.05 30.17
N VAL A 183 7.30 37.27 30.63
CA VAL A 183 6.86 37.68 31.99
C VAL A 183 5.33 37.51 31.99
N ASN A 184 4.72 36.49 32.59
CA ASN A 184 4.55 36.12 34.01
C ASN A 184 3.10 36.36 34.46
N ASN A 185 2.51 35.32 35.06
CA ASN A 185 1.93 35.25 36.41
C ASN A 185 0.66 34.36 36.35
N ALA A 186 0.64 33.12 36.87
CA ALA A 186 0.94 32.60 38.21
C ALA A 186 -0.21 32.72 39.23
N ALA A 187 -0.29 31.69 40.08
CA ALA A 187 -1.17 31.40 41.21
C ALA A 187 -2.54 30.76 40.85
N ASP A 188 -2.96 29.63 41.41
CA ASP A 188 -2.80 29.22 42.82
C ASP A 188 -2.66 27.70 43.04
N ASP A 189 -2.01 27.37 44.15
CA ASP A 189 -1.56 26.07 44.65
C ASP A 189 -2.70 25.17 45.20
N THR A 190 -2.33 23.91 45.45
CA THR A 190 -2.99 22.88 46.31
C THR A 190 -3.96 21.88 45.65
N LYS A 191 -3.39 20.79 45.10
CA LYS A 191 -3.74 19.40 45.49
C LYS A 191 -2.83 18.38 44.80
N THR A 192 -2.20 17.56 45.64
CA THR A 192 -1.65 16.26 45.31
C THR A 192 -2.65 15.40 44.55
N ASP A 193 -2.41 15.16 43.26
CA ASP A 193 -2.99 14.03 42.54
C ASP A 193 -1.85 13.24 41.88
N ILE A 194 -1.74 11.99 42.31
CA ILE A 194 -0.93 10.95 41.67
C ILE A 194 -1.55 10.73 40.29
N ILE A 195 -1.00 11.37 39.25
CA ILE A 195 -1.40 11.14 37.87
C ILE A 195 -0.53 10.03 37.28
N THR A 196 -1.17 8.89 37.10
CA THR A 196 -0.74 7.70 36.38
C THR A 196 -0.39 8.01 34.92
N SER A 197 0.87 7.82 34.52
CA SER A 197 1.30 7.91 33.11
C SER A 197 0.93 6.63 32.36
N LYS A 198 -0.02 6.77 31.43
CA LYS A 198 -0.68 5.79 30.55
C LYS A 198 0.19 5.04 29.52
N ASN A 199 1.52 4.98 29.64
CA ASN A 199 2.40 4.47 28.57
C ASN A 199 3.29 3.26 28.94
N VAL A 200 2.99 2.55 30.02
CA VAL A 200 3.57 1.23 30.30
C VAL A 200 2.48 0.37 30.90
N TYR A 201 2.00 -0.63 30.16
CA TYR A 201 1.16 -1.67 30.74
C TYR A 201 2.08 -2.75 31.31
N ASN A 202 1.96 -2.99 32.62
CA ASN A 202 2.53 -4.17 33.25
C ASN A 202 1.40 -5.19 33.42
N THR A 203 1.30 -6.12 32.49
CA THR A 203 0.60 -7.39 32.71
C THR A 203 1.58 -8.49 32.32
N ASN A 204 1.95 -9.34 33.28
CA ASN A 204 2.88 -10.47 33.15
C ASN A 204 4.40 -10.18 33.10
N ASN A 205 4.91 -9.13 33.75
CA ASN A 205 6.36 -8.83 33.80
C ASN A 205 6.98 -8.56 32.42
N ARG A 206 6.20 -8.02 31.47
CA ARG A 206 6.66 -7.55 30.15
C ARG A 206 6.27 -6.09 29.99
N ALA A 207 7.19 -5.27 29.47
CA ALA A 207 7.00 -3.84 29.23
C ALA A 207 6.85 -3.60 27.73
N TYR A 208 5.79 -2.91 27.33
CA TYR A 208 5.50 -2.56 25.94
C TYR A 208 5.80 -1.08 25.69
N ILE A 209 6.50 -0.74 24.61
CA ILE A 209 6.81 0.64 24.24
C ILE A 209 5.88 1.07 23.11
N LYS A 210 4.78 1.76 23.46
CA LYS A 210 3.99 2.53 22.50
C LYS A 210 4.75 3.82 22.24
N ASN A 211 5.38 3.94 21.07
CA ASN A 211 6.19 5.10 20.63
C ASN A 211 7.61 5.17 21.24
N ILE A 212 8.59 4.65 20.49
CA ILE A 212 10.02 4.64 20.82
C ILE A 212 10.58 6.05 21.11
N GLU A 213 10.12 7.09 20.41
CA GLU A 213 10.61 8.47 20.60
C GLU A 213 10.21 9.05 21.96
N SER A 214 9.00 8.72 22.46
CA SER A 214 8.51 9.17 23.76
C SER A 214 9.30 8.56 24.93
N TYR A 215 9.67 7.28 24.80
CA TYR A 215 10.50 6.58 25.79
C TYR A 215 11.94 7.14 25.83
N VAL A 216 12.53 7.41 24.66
CA VAL A 216 13.87 7.98 24.54
C VAL A 216 13.94 9.41 25.11
N ASN A 217 12.98 10.27 24.75
CA ASN A 217 12.93 11.65 25.26
C ASN A 217 12.84 11.70 26.80
N ARG A 218 12.08 10.78 27.40
CA ARG A 218 12.00 10.65 28.86
C ARG A 218 13.35 10.25 29.47
N ILE A 219 14.07 9.31 28.87
CA ILE A 219 15.37 8.84 29.38
C ILE A 219 16.44 9.92 29.25
N GLU A 220 16.46 10.67 28.15
CA GLU A 220 17.37 11.81 28.01
C GLU A 220 17.12 12.86 29.10
N ILE A 221 15.86 13.17 29.43
CA ILE A 221 15.50 14.07 30.53
C ILE A 221 15.96 13.51 31.89
N GLU A 222 15.84 12.21 32.13
CA GLU A 222 16.29 11.58 33.37
C GLU A 222 17.83 11.55 33.49
N ILE A 223 18.57 11.28 32.40
CA ILE A 223 20.04 11.24 32.37
C ILE A 223 20.65 12.64 32.50
N ASN A 224 20.03 13.68 31.91
CA ASN A 224 20.51 15.06 31.99
C ASN A 224 20.58 15.61 33.42
N ASN A 225 19.92 14.95 34.38
CA ASN A 225 19.94 15.29 35.80
C ASN A 225 20.90 14.41 36.63
N LEU A 226 21.65 13.49 36.01
CA LEU A 226 22.59 12.60 36.67
C LEU A 226 24.05 12.98 36.35
N THR A 227 24.94 12.84 37.33
CA THR A 227 26.39 13.03 37.12
C THR A 227 27.03 11.70 36.71
N PRO A 228 27.76 11.64 35.58
CA PRO A 228 28.42 10.41 35.16
C PRO A 228 29.70 10.11 35.93
N GLU A 229 29.98 8.83 36.14
CA GLU A 229 31.33 8.30 36.37
C GLU A 229 32.02 8.15 35.01
N ILE A 230 33.25 8.63 34.87
CA ILE A 230 34.02 8.57 33.63
C ILE A 230 35.06 7.46 33.77
N LEU A 231 35.03 6.48 32.87
CA LEU A 231 36.00 5.39 32.82
C LEU A 231 37.28 5.80 32.07
N ASP A 232 38.37 5.08 32.32
CA ASP A 232 39.69 5.36 31.72
C ASP A 232 39.72 5.32 30.18
N ASN A 233 38.77 4.62 29.57
CA ASN A 233 38.60 4.55 28.11
C ASN A 233 37.72 5.67 27.54
N GLY A 234 37.24 6.60 28.36
CA GLY A 234 36.37 7.72 27.98
C GLY A 234 34.86 7.42 28.03
N ASP A 235 34.47 6.20 28.38
CA ASP A 235 33.05 5.84 28.54
C ASP A 235 32.45 6.53 29.77
N LYS A 236 31.14 6.85 29.72
CA LYS A 236 30.42 7.44 30.86
C LYS A 236 29.39 6.47 31.43
N ILE A 237 29.30 6.39 32.74
CA ILE A 237 28.29 5.59 33.45
C ILE A 237 27.44 6.50 34.31
N TYR A 238 26.12 6.46 34.15
CA TYR A 238 25.18 7.24 34.95
C TYR A 238 24.45 6.30 35.90
N TYR A 239 24.36 6.67 37.17
CA TYR A 239 23.64 5.89 38.19
C TYR A 239 22.41 6.66 38.64
N LYS A 240 21.22 6.06 38.48
CA LYS A 240 20.00 6.57 39.11
C LYS A 240 19.93 6.04 40.53
N LYS A 241 19.82 6.93 41.51
CA LYS A 241 19.72 6.58 42.93
C LYS A 241 18.33 6.94 43.46
N ASP A 242 17.79 6.12 44.34
CA ASP A 242 16.59 6.48 45.08
C ASP A 242 16.88 7.51 46.20
N ILE A 243 15.84 7.91 46.92
CA ILE A 243 15.93 8.88 48.03
C ILE A 243 16.82 8.41 49.19
N THR A 244 17.15 7.12 49.26
CA THR A 244 18.04 6.53 50.28
C THR A 244 19.50 6.48 49.82
N GLY A 245 19.78 6.88 48.57
CA GLY A 245 21.10 6.80 47.95
C GLY A 245 21.42 5.42 47.34
N THR A 246 20.45 4.50 47.32
CA THR A 246 20.61 3.17 46.73
C THR A 246 20.50 3.26 45.22
N THR A 247 21.44 2.66 44.49
CA THR A 247 21.39 2.62 43.02
C THR A 247 20.22 1.76 42.55
N ILE A 248 19.30 2.36 41.80
CA ILE A 248 18.10 1.74 41.21
C ILE A 248 18.14 1.69 39.68
N GLY A 249 19.19 2.21 39.05
CA GLY A 249 19.40 2.13 37.60
C GLY A 249 20.82 2.48 37.18
N LYS A 250 21.27 1.92 36.05
CA LYS A 250 22.61 2.15 35.49
C LYS A 250 22.52 2.35 33.97
N TYR A 251 23.04 3.47 33.48
CA TYR A 251 23.13 3.78 32.05
C TYR A 251 24.60 3.81 31.63
N ILE A 252 24.94 3.28 30.46
CA ILE A 252 26.32 3.23 29.96
C ILE A 252 26.39 3.95 28.62
N TRP A 253 27.37 4.83 28.47
CA TRP A 253 27.61 5.66 27.30
C TRP A 253 28.95 5.27 26.68
N LYS A 254 28.92 4.72 25.47
CA LYS A 254 30.13 4.33 24.72
C LYS A 254 30.16 5.04 23.38
N ASN A 255 31.24 5.78 23.09
CA ASN A 255 31.51 6.35 21.76
C ASN A 255 30.36 7.12 21.07
N GLY A 256 29.44 7.74 21.81
CA GLY A 256 28.32 8.49 21.25
C GLY A 256 27.04 7.69 20.96
N ASN A 257 27.04 6.38 21.23
CA ASN A 257 25.86 5.53 21.17
C ASN A 257 25.37 5.25 22.62
N TYR A 258 24.06 5.37 22.87
CA TYR A 258 23.48 5.09 24.19
C TYR A 258 23.26 3.58 24.37
N TYR A 259 23.36 3.07 25.61
CA TYR A 259 22.89 1.75 26.02
C TYR A 259 21.96 1.92 27.23
N ILE A 260 20.72 1.44 27.11
CA ILE A 260 19.72 1.51 28.19
C ILE A 260 19.64 0.13 28.88
N GLY A 261 19.57 0.13 30.21
CA GLY A 261 19.26 -1.06 31.00
C GLY A 261 18.59 -0.62 32.30
N GLU A 262 17.32 -0.93 32.47
CA GLU A 262 16.60 -0.68 33.73
C GLU A 262 16.95 -1.79 34.74
N PHE A 263 16.96 -1.47 36.05
CA PHE A 263 17.17 -2.47 37.11
C PHE A 263 15.93 -2.55 37.99
N ASP A 264 15.43 -3.76 38.24
CA ASP A 264 14.44 -4.01 39.28
C ASP A 264 15.17 -4.43 40.57
N PRO A 265 15.18 -3.60 41.63
CA PRO A 265 15.88 -3.92 42.87
C PRO A 265 15.34 -5.15 43.60
N LYS A 266 14.15 -5.62 43.24
CA LYS A 266 13.49 -6.77 43.87
C LYS A 266 13.99 -8.11 43.34
N TYR A 267 14.63 -8.11 42.17
CA TYR A 267 15.19 -9.30 41.55
C TYR A 267 16.68 -9.08 41.32
N LEU A 268 17.53 -9.81 42.04
CA LEU A 268 19.00 -9.83 41.88
C LEU A 268 19.50 -10.28 40.48
N ASN A 269 18.63 -10.29 39.47
CA ASN A 269 18.90 -10.70 38.11
C ASN A 269 18.65 -9.52 37.16
N PHE A 270 19.72 -9.04 36.51
CA PHE A 270 19.67 -8.05 35.44
C PHE A 270 18.57 -8.41 34.41
N LYS A 271 17.64 -7.50 34.15
CA LYS A 271 16.72 -7.53 33.01
C LYS A 271 16.64 -6.12 32.43
N GLY A 272 17.13 -5.90 31.22
CA GLY A 272 17.07 -4.59 30.57
C GLY A 272 17.03 -4.69 29.04
N VAL A 273 16.47 -3.67 28.38
CA VAL A 273 16.38 -3.57 26.92
C VAL A 273 17.49 -2.67 26.40
N GLY A 274 18.37 -3.21 25.55
CA GLY A 274 19.36 -2.39 24.86
C GLY A 274 18.78 -1.76 23.60
N LEU A 275 19.02 -0.46 23.47
CA LEU A 275 18.79 0.32 22.27
C LEU A 275 20.10 1.00 21.92
N GLU A 276 20.61 0.81 20.70
CA GLU A 276 21.74 1.56 20.15
C GLU A 276 21.18 2.73 19.32
N VAL A 277 21.58 3.95 19.62
CA VAL A 277 21.18 5.14 18.85
C VAL A 277 22.30 5.49 17.89
N VAL A 278 22.02 5.52 16.59
CA VAL A 278 22.98 5.92 15.55
C VAL A 278 22.35 7.04 14.73
N LYS A 279 22.82 8.29 14.89
CA LYS A 279 22.44 9.46 14.07
C LYS A 279 20.97 9.50 13.60
N ASN A 280 20.06 9.89 14.50
CA ASN A 280 18.61 10.04 14.26
C ASN A 280 17.86 8.76 13.89
N SER A 281 18.46 7.58 14.10
CA SER A 281 17.77 6.29 14.05
C SER A 281 18.05 5.45 15.30
N PHE A 282 17.13 4.53 15.60
CA PHE A 282 17.20 3.63 16.73
C PHE A 282 17.39 2.20 16.23
N LYS A 283 18.31 1.47 16.85
CA LYS A 283 18.56 0.05 16.59
C LYS A 283 18.27 -0.72 17.87
N TYR A 284 17.27 -1.60 17.83
CA TYR A 284 17.01 -2.54 18.91
C TYR A 284 18.10 -3.61 18.94
N ILE A 285 18.78 -3.76 20.08
CA ILE A 285 19.91 -4.68 20.24
C ILE A 285 19.62 -5.86 21.17
N GLY A 286 18.39 -5.98 21.69
CA GLY A 286 17.92 -7.15 22.46
C GLY A 286 17.63 -6.90 23.95
N GLU A 287 17.11 -7.94 24.62
CA GLU A 287 16.94 -7.98 26.09
C GLU A 287 18.15 -8.68 26.76
N PHE A 288 18.65 -8.13 27.88
CA PHE A 288 19.77 -8.70 28.64
C PHE A 288 19.28 -9.41 29.89
N LYS A 289 19.73 -10.65 30.12
CA LYS A 289 19.52 -11.41 31.37
C LYS A 289 20.82 -11.89 32.00
N GLY A 290 21.19 -11.30 33.14
CA GLY A 290 22.27 -11.79 34.01
C GLY A 290 23.68 -11.82 33.39
N GLU A 291 24.68 -12.10 34.22
CA GLU A 291 26.08 -12.20 33.81
C GLU A 291 26.28 -13.35 32.80
N GLY A 292 26.34 -13.04 31.51
CA GLY A 292 27.07 -13.87 30.54
C GLY A 292 26.28 -14.61 29.46
N LYS A 293 25.03 -14.24 29.12
CA LYS A 293 24.43 -14.66 27.84
C LYS A 293 23.80 -13.49 27.09
N LYS A 294 24.32 -13.24 25.88
CA LYS A 294 23.92 -12.18 24.93
C LYS A 294 23.07 -12.80 23.83
N GLU A 295 21.88 -12.28 23.56
CA GLU A 295 21.09 -12.57 22.34
C GLU A 295 20.86 -11.24 21.60
N LEU A 296 21.51 -11.01 20.45
CA LEU A 296 21.03 -11.21 19.06
C LEU A 296 19.94 -10.18 18.67
N GLY A 297 20.33 -9.13 17.94
CA GLY A 297 19.42 -8.10 17.41
C GLY A 297 19.16 -8.25 15.90
N VAL A 298 17.96 -7.89 15.46
CA VAL A 298 17.55 -7.82 14.04
C VAL A 298 17.30 -6.35 13.70
N THR A 299 17.90 -5.86 12.62
CA THR A 299 17.74 -4.49 12.09
C THR A 299 16.85 -4.54 10.87
N TYR A 300 15.75 -3.79 10.81
CA TYR A 300 14.83 -3.77 9.68
C TYR A 300 15.04 -2.52 8.82
N PHE A 301 14.97 -2.65 7.50
CA PHE A 301 15.14 -1.57 6.53
C PHE A 301 13.84 -1.29 5.77
N ASP A 302 13.68 -0.06 5.28
CA ASP A 302 12.49 0.41 4.53
C ASP A 302 12.27 -0.34 3.21
N ASP A 303 13.29 -1.04 2.70
CA ASP A 303 13.21 -1.88 1.50
C ASP A 303 12.71 -3.31 1.79
N GLY A 304 12.27 -3.58 3.02
CA GLY A 304 11.79 -4.87 3.48
C GLY A 304 12.91 -5.84 3.85
N THR A 305 14.19 -5.44 3.81
CA THR A 305 15.30 -6.30 4.27
C THR A 305 15.47 -6.24 5.79
N ALA A 306 16.12 -7.27 6.37
CA ALA A 306 16.53 -7.23 7.76
C ALA A 306 17.91 -7.86 7.96
N SER A 307 18.74 -7.21 8.76
CA SER A 307 20.08 -7.71 9.12
C SER A 307 20.05 -8.31 10.51
N LYS A 308 20.36 -9.60 10.61
CA LYS A 308 20.50 -10.29 11.89
C LYS A 308 21.97 -10.27 12.29
N ILE A 309 22.27 -9.73 13.46
CA ILE A 309 23.64 -9.76 14.00
C ILE A 309 23.78 -11.04 14.81
N THR A 310 24.55 -11.99 14.28
CA THR A 310 24.88 -13.25 14.95
C THR A 310 26.23 -13.15 15.64
N GLU A 311 26.18 -13.15 16.98
CA GLU A 311 27.33 -13.29 17.90
C GLU A 311 28.37 -12.16 17.95
N PHE A 312 28.73 -11.79 19.19
CA PHE A 312 29.85 -10.91 19.50
C PHE A 312 30.95 -11.76 20.15
N ILE A 313 31.60 -12.62 19.37
CA ILE A 313 32.78 -13.37 19.83
C ILE A 313 34.03 -12.59 19.43
N ASN A 314 34.79 -12.13 20.44
CA ASN A 314 36.14 -11.60 20.26
C ASN A 314 36.32 -10.40 19.32
N GLY A 315 35.36 -9.47 19.29
CA GLY A 315 35.58 -8.14 18.70
C GLY A 315 35.65 -8.08 17.17
N VAL A 316 35.00 -9.02 16.48
CA VAL A 316 34.77 -8.97 15.04
C VAL A 316 33.26 -8.97 14.80
N ASP A 317 32.78 -7.97 14.07
CA ASP A 317 31.39 -7.91 13.61
C ASP A 317 31.22 -8.90 12.43
N GLU A 318 30.41 -9.95 12.60
CA GLU A 318 29.84 -10.68 11.46
C GLU A 318 28.42 -10.17 11.19
N GLU A 319 28.30 -9.23 10.26
CA GLU A 319 27.02 -8.79 9.72
C GLU A 319 26.48 -9.84 8.74
N VAL A 320 25.48 -10.60 9.16
CA VAL A 320 24.72 -11.46 8.25
C VAL A 320 23.55 -10.64 7.71
N ASN A 321 23.76 -10.06 6.53
CA ASN A 321 22.71 -9.41 5.75
C ASN A 321 21.74 -10.49 5.24
N ILE A 322 20.59 -10.63 5.89
CA ILE A 322 19.52 -11.52 5.41
C ILE A 322 18.68 -10.69 4.45
N LYS A 323 18.81 -10.96 3.15
CA LYS A 323 17.94 -10.32 2.16
C LYS A 323 16.57 -10.99 2.23
N TYR A 324 15.65 -10.39 2.96
CA TYR A 324 14.25 -10.79 2.94
C TYR A 324 13.74 -10.51 1.53
N THR A 325 13.51 -11.58 0.78
CA THR A 325 12.77 -11.50 -0.47
C THR A 325 11.36 -11.89 -0.08
N LYS A 326 10.38 -10.97 -0.14
CA LYS A 326 8.96 -11.30 0.09
C LYS A 326 8.64 -12.53 -0.75
N LYS A 327 8.54 -13.69 -0.10
CA LYS A 327 8.27 -14.94 -0.78
C LYS A 327 6.82 -14.84 -1.24
N LYS A 328 6.51 -15.19 -2.49
CA LYS A 328 5.14 -15.17 -3.03
C LYS A 328 4.17 -15.71 -1.97
N SER A 329 3.22 -14.87 -1.53
CA SER A 329 2.26 -15.18 -0.48
C SER A 329 1.33 -16.28 -0.98
N LYS A 330 1.65 -17.54 -0.69
CA LYS A 330 0.77 -18.67 -0.99
C LYS A 330 -0.07 -18.97 0.23
N ILE A 331 -1.38 -19.08 0.04
CA ILE A 331 -2.31 -19.52 1.09
C ILE A 331 -1.91 -20.92 1.56
N ALA A 332 -1.73 -21.10 2.87
CA ALA A 332 -1.44 -22.40 3.43
C ALA A 332 -2.68 -23.32 3.35
N ASN A 333 -2.46 -24.63 3.18
CA ASN A 333 -3.56 -25.59 3.14
C ASN A 333 -4.43 -25.55 4.41
N ASN A 334 -3.80 -25.35 5.57
CA ASN A 334 -4.48 -25.08 6.83
C ASN A 334 -4.06 -23.68 7.30
N GLN A 335 -4.77 -22.67 6.83
CA GLN A 335 -4.43 -21.28 7.08
C GLN A 335 -5.04 -20.81 8.40
N LYS A 336 -4.20 -20.30 9.30
CA LYS A 336 -4.66 -19.71 10.56
C LYS A 336 -5.29 -18.34 10.31
N VAL A 337 -6.42 -18.09 10.96
CA VAL A 337 -7.17 -16.84 10.85
C VAL A 337 -7.53 -16.33 12.25
N LEU A 338 -7.20 -15.07 12.51
CA LEU A 338 -7.61 -14.31 13.69
C LEU A 338 -8.65 -13.27 13.26
N ILE A 339 -9.79 -13.26 13.94
CA ILE A 339 -10.83 -12.24 13.78
C ILE A 339 -10.84 -11.35 15.01
N ILE A 340 -10.66 -10.05 14.80
CA ILE A 340 -10.70 -9.03 15.85
C ILE A 340 -12.03 -8.29 15.72
N MET A 341 -12.82 -8.28 16.78
CA MET A 341 -14.05 -7.50 16.87
C MET A 341 -13.77 -6.21 17.66
N THR A 342 -13.65 -5.09 16.97
CA THR A 342 -13.29 -3.79 17.56
C THR A 342 -14.51 -2.93 17.88
N GLU A 343 -14.71 -2.62 19.16
CA GLU A 343 -15.70 -1.66 19.65
C GLU A 343 -15.07 -0.36 20.12
N PHE A 344 -15.90 0.67 20.30
CA PHE A 344 -15.54 1.98 20.81
C PHE A 344 -16.36 2.31 22.06
N ASN A 345 -16.10 3.46 22.68
CA ASN A 345 -16.89 3.94 23.81
C ASN A 345 -18.35 4.23 23.43
N ASP A 346 -18.57 4.76 22.23
CA ASP A 346 -19.86 5.23 21.71
C ASP A 346 -20.53 4.28 20.71
N VAL A 347 -19.78 3.35 20.12
CA VAL A 347 -20.30 2.36 19.15
C VAL A 347 -19.99 0.95 19.63
N LYS A 348 -21.05 0.15 19.74
CA LYS A 348 -21.04 -1.25 20.20
C LYS A 348 -21.56 -2.17 19.12
N PHE A 349 -21.08 -3.42 19.09
CA PHE A 349 -21.59 -4.40 18.13
C PHE A 349 -23.09 -4.64 18.36
N LYS A 350 -23.85 -4.66 17.27
CA LYS A 350 -25.22 -5.18 17.22
C LYS A 350 -25.25 -6.69 16.96
N THR A 351 -24.12 -7.28 16.59
CA THR A 351 -23.91 -8.69 16.26
C THR A 351 -23.09 -9.42 17.33
N SER A 352 -23.25 -10.74 17.39
CA SER A 352 -22.61 -11.61 18.38
C SER A 352 -21.34 -12.28 17.84
N GLU A 353 -20.42 -12.66 18.75
CA GLU A 353 -19.23 -13.46 18.40
C GLU A 353 -19.60 -14.76 17.66
N LYS A 354 -20.69 -15.42 18.08
CA LYS A 354 -21.21 -16.62 17.40
C LYS A 354 -21.60 -16.36 15.94
N GLN A 355 -22.16 -15.18 15.62
CA GLN A 355 -22.48 -14.84 14.24
C GLN A 355 -21.21 -14.68 13.40
N TRP A 356 -20.18 -14.02 13.94
CA TRP A 356 -18.89 -13.87 13.25
C TRP A 356 -18.11 -15.18 13.14
N TYR A 357 -18.17 -16.04 14.16
CA TYR A 357 -17.62 -17.40 14.07
C TYR A 357 -18.28 -18.18 12.91
N ASN A 358 -19.60 -18.15 12.80
CA ASN A 358 -20.29 -18.82 11.69
C ASN A 358 -19.94 -18.18 10.34
N PHE A 359 -19.85 -16.85 10.28
CA PHE A 359 -19.50 -16.09 9.08
C PHE A 359 -18.10 -16.46 8.54
N PHE A 360 -17.10 -16.61 9.41
CA PHE A 360 -15.74 -16.93 8.98
C PHE A 360 -15.46 -18.44 8.92
N PHE A 361 -15.95 -19.22 9.89
CA PHE A 361 -15.54 -20.62 10.12
C PHE A 361 -16.66 -21.65 9.96
N GLY A 362 -17.88 -21.23 9.62
CA GLY A 362 -19.02 -22.12 9.34
C GLY A 362 -18.71 -23.13 8.22
N ASN A 363 -19.47 -24.23 8.15
CA ASN A 363 -19.27 -25.25 7.11
C ASN A 363 -19.90 -24.87 5.77
N ASP A 364 -20.93 -24.02 5.80
CA ASP A 364 -21.69 -23.56 4.64
C ASP A 364 -21.87 -22.04 4.75
N ASN A 365 -21.94 -21.34 3.60
CA ASN A 365 -22.12 -19.89 3.52
C ASN A 365 -21.21 -19.11 4.49
N SER A 366 -19.92 -19.42 4.43
CA SER A 366 -18.88 -18.81 5.24
C SER A 366 -17.64 -18.54 4.38
N VAL A 367 -16.74 -17.69 4.88
CA VAL A 367 -15.44 -17.42 4.24
C VAL A 367 -14.66 -18.73 4.06
N LYS A 368 -14.61 -19.58 5.10
CA LYS A 368 -13.99 -20.91 5.03
C LYS A 368 -14.62 -21.79 3.95
N ALA A 369 -15.95 -21.83 3.85
CA ALA A 369 -16.65 -22.63 2.86
C ALA A 369 -16.34 -22.16 1.43
N PHE A 370 -16.29 -20.84 1.21
CA PHE A 370 -15.91 -20.24 -0.07
C PHE A 370 -14.47 -20.58 -0.45
N TYR A 371 -13.49 -20.30 0.42
CA TYR A 371 -12.07 -20.60 0.14
C TYR A 371 -11.82 -22.09 -0.07
N LYS A 372 -12.53 -22.97 0.65
CA LYS A 372 -12.51 -24.41 0.41
C LYS A 372 -13.10 -24.78 -0.96
N TYR A 373 -14.20 -24.15 -1.37
CA TYR A 373 -14.82 -24.37 -2.68
C TYR A 373 -13.93 -23.90 -3.84
N THR A 374 -13.43 -22.65 -3.80
CA THR A 374 -12.66 -22.08 -4.90
C THR A 374 -11.31 -22.79 -5.09
N SER A 375 -10.71 -23.27 -4.00
CA SER A 375 -9.44 -24.00 -3.99
C SER A 375 -9.55 -25.50 -4.25
N ASN A 376 -10.74 -26.01 -4.63
CA ASN A 376 -11.02 -27.44 -4.78
C ASN A 376 -10.64 -28.28 -3.55
N GLY A 377 -10.89 -27.72 -2.36
CA GLY A 377 -10.67 -28.37 -1.07
C GLY A 377 -9.23 -28.32 -0.56
N THR A 378 -8.31 -27.63 -1.25
CA THR A 378 -6.91 -27.56 -0.83
C THR A 378 -6.66 -26.58 0.31
N VAL A 379 -7.48 -25.52 0.42
CA VAL A 379 -7.44 -24.54 1.51
C VAL A 379 -8.55 -24.79 2.52
N ASN A 380 -8.17 -24.72 3.79
CA ASN A 380 -9.04 -24.84 4.95
C ASN A 380 -8.65 -23.78 5.98
N PHE A 381 -9.54 -22.82 6.21
CA PHE A 381 -9.33 -21.80 7.23
C PHE A 381 -9.66 -22.36 8.61
N ILE A 382 -8.74 -22.12 9.55
CA ILE A 382 -8.82 -22.62 10.92
C ILE A 382 -8.61 -21.48 11.91
N PRO A 383 -9.39 -21.44 13.00
CA PRO A 383 -9.21 -20.42 14.02
C PRO A 383 -7.83 -20.53 14.69
N VAL A 384 -7.35 -19.38 15.14
CA VAL A 384 -6.19 -19.28 16.03
C VAL A 384 -6.48 -19.86 17.41
N GLU A 385 -5.42 -20.27 18.09
CA GLU A 385 -5.46 -20.52 19.52
C GLU A 385 -5.40 -19.20 20.27
N GLU A 386 -6.39 -18.96 21.13
CA GLU A 386 -6.55 -17.75 21.93
C GLU A 386 -7.23 -18.11 23.28
N THR A 387 -7.51 -17.13 24.14
CA THR A 387 -7.95 -17.38 25.53
C THR A 387 -9.17 -16.59 26.00
N GLN A 388 -9.68 -15.67 25.18
CA GLN A 388 -10.83 -14.84 25.48
C GLN A 388 -12.14 -15.62 25.28
N ASN A 389 -13.10 -15.45 26.20
CA ASN A 389 -14.46 -16.00 26.10
C ASN A 389 -14.50 -17.50 25.73
N ILE A 390 -14.80 -17.83 24.47
CA ILE A 390 -14.82 -19.21 23.95
C ILE A 390 -13.43 -19.55 23.40
N LYS A 391 -12.62 -20.15 24.26
CA LYS A 391 -11.24 -20.53 23.96
C LYS A 391 -11.08 -21.20 22.57
N ASN A 392 -10.17 -20.67 21.77
CA ASN A 392 -9.72 -21.19 20.47
C ASN A 392 -10.81 -21.15 19.37
N ASP A 393 -11.80 -20.27 19.48
CA ASP A 393 -12.75 -20.03 18.40
C ASP A 393 -12.23 -19.02 17.36
N GLY A 394 -11.08 -18.39 17.64
CA GLY A 394 -10.40 -17.45 16.76
C GLY A 394 -11.01 -16.06 16.72
N ILE A 395 -11.96 -15.75 17.61
CA ILE A 395 -12.62 -14.46 17.72
C ILE A 395 -12.18 -13.76 19.00
N ILE A 396 -11.65 -12.54 18.89
CA ILE A 396 -11.28 -11.72 20.05
C ILE A 396 -11.98 -10.36 19.94
N ARG A 397 -12.84 -10.05 20.91
CA ARG A 397 -13.55 -8.77 21.02
C ARG A 397 -12.82 -7.82 21.95
N VAL A 398 -12.53 -6.61 21.47
CA VAL A 398 -11.87 -5.55 22.24
C VAL A 398 -12.69 -4.27 22.20
N THR A 399 -12.57 -3.45 23.25
CA THR A 399 -13.13 -2.09 23.28
C THR A 399 -11.99 -1.09 23.38
N LEU A 400 -11.89 -0.21 22.41
CA LEU A 400 -10.94 0.90 22.43
C LEU A 400 -11.49 2.03 23.30
N ASN A 401 -10.64 2.61 24.14
CA ASN A 401 -10.99 3.76 24.96
C ASN A 401 -10.91 5.08 24.15
N LYS A 402 -11.63 5.11 23.02
CA LYS A 402 -11.83 6.25 22.16
C LYS A 402 -13.21 6.15 21.50
N ASN A 403 -13.69 7.25 20.95
CA ASN A 403 -14.92 7.26 20.17
C ASN A 403 -14.61 6.81 18.73
N HIS A 404 -15.62 6.26 18.07
CA HIS A 404 -15.52 5.83 16.69
C HIS A 404 -15.30 7.03 15.75
N TYR A 405 -14.34 6.92 14.83
CA TYR A 405 -14.14 7.92 13.79
C TYR A 405 -15.02 7.60 12.58
N ASN A 406 -15.56 8.59 11.88
CA ASN A 406 -16.30 8.30 10.66
C ASN A 406 -15.34 8.37 9.47
N TYR A 407 -15.24 7.30 8.67
CA TYR A 407 -14.25 7.20 7.59
C TYR A 407 -14.33 8.36 6.59
N LYS A 408 -15.54 8.79 6.25
CA LYS A 408 -15.78 9.95 5.39
C LYS A 408 -15.10 11.23 5.89
N ASP A 409 -14.97 11.38 7.21
CA ASP A 409 -14.43 12.58 7.83
C ASP A 409 -12.91 12.52 7.99
N ASP A 410 -12.33 11.32 8.08
CA ASP A 410 -10.89 11.12 8.29
C ASP A 410 -10.44 9.71 7.89
N VAL A 411 -10.06 9.56 6.62
CA VAL A 411 -9.62 8.27 6.04
C VAL A 411 -8.29 7.77 6.61
N SER A 412 -7.52 8.61 7.30
CA SER A 412 -6.17 8.29 7.78
C SER A 412 -6.13 7.44 9.06
N LYS A 413 -7.28 7.22 9.70
CA LYS A 413 -7.38 6.61 11.04
C LYS A 413 -7.52 5.09 11.05
N SER A 414 -7.72 4.43 9.90
CA SER A 414 -7.87 2.97 9.83
C SER A 414 -6.70 2.22 10.45
N ASP A 415 -5.46 2.62 10.12
CA ASP A 415 -4.24 2.01 10.67
C ASP A 415 -4.14 2.20 12.19
N GLU A 416 -4.51 3.38 12.70
CA GLU A 416 -4.51 3.68 14.14
C GLU A 416 -5.52 2.80 14.88
N VAL A 417 -6.72 2.62 14.32
CA VAL A 417 -7.74 1.71 14.88
C VAL A 417 -7.22 0.28 14.91
N PHE A 418 -6.61 -0.20 13.83
CA PHE A 418 -6.04 -1.54 13.81
C PHE A 418 -4.93 -1.72 14.86
N ILE A 419 -3.96 -0.79 14.91
CA ILE A 419 -2.83 -0.83 15.86
C ILE A 419 -3.32 -0.83 17.32
N ASP A 420 -4.32 -0.02 17.64
CA ASP A 420 -4.89 -0.01 18.98
C ASP A 420 -5.62 -1.32 19.31
N SER A 421 -6.39 -1.86 18.36
CA SER A 421 -7.12 -3.11 18.55
C SER A 421 -6.21 -4.32 18.73
N ILE A 422 -5.20 -4.47 17.86
CA ILE A 422 -4.27 -5.60 17.92
C ILE A 422 -3.41 -5.55 19.20
N SER A 423 -3.10 -4.34 19.70
CA SER A 423 -2.41 -4.17 21.00
C SER A 423 -3.27 -4.65 22.17
N GLU A 424 -4.59 -4.45 22.12
CA GLU A 424 -5.52 -5.00 23.12
C GLU A 424 -5.75 -6.50 22.95
N VAL A 425 -5.53 -7.05 21.76
CA VAL A 425 -5.65 -8.49 21.49
C VAL A 425 -4.48 -9.29 22.09
N ASP A 426 -3.27 -8.72 22.11
CA ASP A 426 -2.01 -9.35 22.57
C ASP A 426 -2.10 -10.08 23.92
N LYS A 427 -2.94 -9.60 24.85
CA LYS A 427 -3.13 -10.28 26.16
C LYS A 427 -3.78 -11.66 26.08
N TYR A 428 -4.39 -12.01 24.95
CA TYR A 428 -5.17 -13.25 24.77
C TYR A 428 -4.51 -14.25 23.81
N ILE A 429 -3.54 -13.82 23.02
CA ILE A 429 -2.89 -14.60 21.97
C ILE A 429 -1.38 -14.36 22.01
N ASP A 430 -0.60 -15.42 21.79
CA ASP A 430 0.86 -15.33 21.70
C ASP A 430 1.24 -15.29 20.22
N PHE A 431 1.57 -14.11 19.71
CA PHE A 431 1.85 -13.89 18.28
C PHE A 431 3.11 -14.64 17.83
N LYS A 432 4.07 -14.87 18.73
CA LYS A 432 5.30 -15.62 18.41
C LYS A 432 5.03 -17.02 17.89
N LYS A 433 3.93 -17.64 18.31
CA LYS A 433 3.52 -18.99 17.86
C LYS A 433 3.21 -19.06 16.37
N TYR A 434 2.91 -17.93 15.74
CA TYR A 434 2.54 -17.83 14.33
C TYR A 434 3.69 -17.37 13.44
N ASP A 435 4.82 -16.93 13.99
CA ASP A 435 6.08 -16.76 13.25
C ASP A 435 6.73 -18.14 13.02
N LEU A 436 6.13 -18.93 12.11
CA LEU A 436 6.45 -20.34 11.91
C LEU A 436 7.87 -20.54 11.37
N ASN A 437 8.39 -19.54 10.67
CA ASN A 437 9.72 -19.56 10.10
C ASN A 437 10.79 -18.86 10.99
N ASN A 438 10.38 -18.28 12.13
CA ASN A 438 11.21 -17.60 13.12
C ASN A 438 12.01 -16.41 12.55
N ASN A 439 11.46 -15.69 11.58
CA ASN A 439 12.10 -14.53 10.95
C ASN A 439 11.73 -13.20 11.63
N GLY A 440 10.87 -13.23 12.65
CA GLY A 440 10.39 -12.04 13.38
C GLY A 440 9.25 -11.31 12.69
N PHE A 441 8.69 -11.87 11.62
CA PHE A 441 7.50 -11.39 10.94
C PHE A 441 6.42 -12.45 10.96
N ILE A 442 5.19 -12.00 11.06
CA ILE A 442 4.03 -12.83 10.77
C ILE A 442 3.59 -12.47 9.37
N ASP A 443 3.98 -13.31 8.42
CA ASP A 443 3.61 -13.17 7.02
C ASP A 443 2.17 -13.66 6.77
N SER A 444 1.57 -13.19 5.69
CA SER A 444 0.19 -13.53 5.29
C SER A 444 -0.07 -15.04 5.13
N ASN A 445 0.95 -15.83 4.79
CA ASN A 445 0.87 -17.29 4.70
C ASN A 445 0.95 -18.00 6.07
N GLU A 446 1.23 -17.28 7.14
CA GLU A 446 1.33 -17.82 8.49
C GLU A 446 0.09 -17.48 9.32
N LEU A 447 -0.39 -16.24 9.22
CA LEU A 447 -1.60 -15.79 9.88
C LEU A 447 -2.35 -14.74 9.04
N ILE A 448 -3.64 -14.99 8.81
CA ILE A 448 -4.57 -13.97 8.31
C ILE A 448 -5.14 -13.24 9.52
N ILE A 449 -5.16 -11.91 9.48
CA ILE A 449 -5.81 -11.08 10.49
C ILE A 449 -6.91 -10.26 9.82
N VAL A 450 -8.14 -10.38 10.33
CA VAL A 450 -9.29 -9.57 9.89
C VAL A 450 -9.82 -8.77 11.07
N ASN A 451 -9.84 -7.45 10.93
CA ASN A 451 -10.41 -6.54 11.91
C ASN A 451 -11.84 -6.13 11.49
N VAL A 452 -12.82 -6.70 12.18
CA VAL A 452 -14.23 -6.31 12.07
C VAL A 452 -14.46 -5.14 13.01
N VAL A 453 -14.96 -4.02 12.50
CA VAL A 453 -15.14 -2.80 13.28
C VAL A 453 -16.64 -2.53 13.49
N ALA A 454 -17.05 -2.35 14.75
CA ALA A 454 -18.43 -2.05 15.11
C ALA A 454 -18.88 -0.75 14.43
N GLY A 455 -20.02 -0.74 13.73
CA GLY A 455 -20.43 0.39 12.90
C GLY A 455 -20.85 -0.05 11.50
N TYR A 456 -20.94 0.91 10.57
CA TYR A 456 -21.35 0.63 9.20
C TYR A 456 -20.15 0.44 8.26
N GLU A 457 -20.35 -0.31 7.19
CA GLU A 457 -19.49 -0.31 6.01
C GLU A 457 -19.72 0.99 5.23
N TYR A 458 -18.64 1.64 4.82
CA TYR A 458 -18.71 2.88 4.06
C TYR A 458 -19.10 2.56 2.63
N VAL A 459 -20.16 3.21 2.17
CA VAL A 459 -20.60 3.19 0.78
C VAL A 459 -20.75 4.63 0.32
N GLU A 460 -20.20 4.95 -0.84
CA GLU A 460 -20.38 6.27 -1.46
C GLU A 460 -21.88 6.59 -1.58
N ASP A 461 -22.25 7.84 -1.30
CA ASP A 461 -23.65 8.33 -1.23
C ASP A 461 -24.54 7.84 -0.08
N ASN A 462 -24.07 6.99 0.86
CA ASN A 462 -24.83 6.64 2.06
C ASN A 462 -24.43 7.49 3.29
N ALA A 463 -25.42 7.82 4.13
CA ALA A 463 -25.28 8.66 5.32
C ALA A 463 -25.12 7.89 6.63
N ASP A 464 -25.17 6.55 6.61
CA ASP A 464 -25.02 5.74 7.82
C ASP A 464 -23.62 5.87 8.41
N ALA A 465 -23.59 6.36 9.64
CA ALA A 465 -22.38 6.72 10.35
C ALA A 465 -22.48 6.31 11.83
N PRO A 466 -21.35 6.10 12.49
CA PRO A 466 -20.01 6.14 11.90
C PRO A 466 -19.72 4.85 11.11
N SER A 467 -18.91 4.99 10.07
CA SER A 467 -18.54 3.90 9.16
C SER A 467 -17.02 3.75 9.01
N ILE A 468 -16.59 2.57 8.54
CA ILE A 468 -15.24 2.32 8.04
C ILE A 468 -15.34 1.81 6.60
N TYR A 469 -14.30 1.99 5.80
CA TYR A 469 -14.22 1.39 4.46
C TYR A 469 -13.44 0.08 4.52
N ALA A 470 -13.97 -0.98 3.92
CA ALA A 470 -13.30 -2.25 3.77
C ALA A 470 -12.04 -2.09 2.90
N HIS A 471 -10.92 -2.62 3.40
CA HIS A 471 -9.65 -2.59 2.69
C HIS A 471 -8.67 -3.58 3.31
N MET A 472 -7.64 -3.93 2.54
CA MET A 472 -6.42 -4.55 3.02
C MET A 472 -5.32 -3.49 3.14
N SER A 473 -4.59 -3.50 4.26
CA SER A 473 -3.44 -2.63 4.49
C SER A 473 -2.26 -3.40 5.07
N SER A 474 -1.09 -2.78 5.02
CA SER A 474 0.12 -3.23 5.70
C SER A 474 0.46 -2.30 6.85
N VAL A 475 0.92 -2.85 7.98
CA VAL A 475 1.39 -2.03 9.09
C VAL A 475 2.86 -1.74 8.87
N SER A 476 3.25 -0.46 8.91
CA SER A 476 4.68 -0.10 8.86
C SER A 476 5.46 -0.79 9.99
N ASN A 477 6.53 -1.50 9.64
CA ASN A 477 7.39 -2.28 10.55
C ASN A 477 7.94 -1.49 11.75
N SER A 478 7.92 -0.15 11.70
CA SER A 478 8.40 0.72 12.77
C SER A 478 7.37 1.01 13.88
N LYS A 479 6.09 0.67 13.67
CA LYS A 479 4.98 1.13 14.54
C LYS A 479 4.42 0.07 15.49
N LEU A 480 4.65 -1.23 15.25
CA LEU A 480 3.99 -2.30 16.01
C LEU A 480 4.89 -3.53 16.16
N PHE A 481 5.24 -3.88 17.41
CA PHE A 481 6.03 -5.06 17.76
C PHE A 481 5.35 -5.80 18.91
N LEU A 482 4.90 -7.03 18.66
CA LEU A 482 4.09 -7.85 19.57
C LEU A 482 4.72 -9.24 19.70
N ASP A 483 4.94 -9.72 20.93
CA ASP A 483 5.59 -11.01 21.22
C ASP A 483 6.81 -11.34 20.33
N GLU A 484 7.75 -10.40 20.20
CA GLU A 484 8.94 -10.57 19.36
C GLU A 484 8.67 -10.72 17.85
N THR A 485 7.52 -10.23 17.38
CA THR A 485 7.08 -10.31 15.98
C THR A 485 6.51 -8.99 15.46
N THR A 486 6.54 -8.83 14.14
CA THR A 486 5.89 -7.72 13.41
C THR A 486 4.81 -8.29 12.49
N ILE A 487 3.64 -7.67 12.46
CA ILE A 487 2.52 -8.08 11.60
C ILE A 487 2.65 -7.41 10.23
N SER A 488 2.62 -8.19 9.16
CA SER A 488 2.81 -7.66 7.80
C SER A 488 1.57 -6.95 7.25
N SER A 489 0.39 -7.53 7.43
CA SER A 489 -0.84 -7.11 6.75
C SER A 489 -2.09 -7.50 7.51
N PHE A 490 -3.17 -6.76 7.29
CA PHE A 490 -4.51 -7.07 7.81
C PHE A 490 -5.58 -6.67 6.79
N ALA A 491 -6.75 -7.31 6.89
CA ALA A 491 -7.98 -6.83 6.28
C ALA A 491 -8.84 -6.13 7.32
N MET A 492 -9.58 -5.10 6.92
CA MET A 492 -10.57 -4.41 7.74
C MET A 492 -11.92 -4.49 7.03
N ILE A 493 -13.00 -4.74 7.80
CA ILE A 493 -14.39 -4.71 7.30
C ILE A 493 -15.33 -4.11 8.35
N GLY A 494 -16.40 -3.45 7.89
CA GLY A 494 -17.43 -2.91 8.77
C GLY A 494 -18.30 -4.03 9.35
N GLU A 495 -19.00 -3.76 10.45
CA GLU A 495 -19.93 -4.73 11.03
C GLU A 495 -21.20 -4.87 10.18
N LEU A 496 -21.75 -3.74 9.74
CA LEU A 496 -23.11 -3.65 9.19
C LEU A 496 -23.14 -2.99 7.80
N ASN A 497 -23.93 -3.57 6.91
CA ASN A 497 -24.37 -2.93 5.69
C ASN A 497 -25.77 -2.34 5.86
N TYR A 498 -26.09 -1.34 5.05
CA TYR A 498 -27.43 -0.78 4.93
C TYR A 498 -27.92 -0.80 3.47
N ASP A 499 -29.15 -1.26 3.28
CA ASP A 499 -29.87 -1.19 2.02
C ASP A 499 -31.37 -1.00 2.32
N SER A 500 -31.88 0.20 2.01
CA SER A 500 -33.28 0.56 2.21
C SER A 500 -34.29 -0.28 1.39
N SER A 501 -33.83 -1.00 0.37
CA SER A 501 -34.69 -1.77 -0.53
C SER A 501 -35.02 -3.18 -0.01
N ILE A 502 -34.36 -3.63 1.05
CA ILE A 502 -34.57 -4.95 1.66
C ILE A 502 -35.05 -4.85 3.11
N SER A 503 -35.62 -5.94 3.63
CA SER A 503 -36.07 -6.03 5.03
C SER A 503 -35.46 -7.26 5.72
N PRO A 504 -34.72 -7.10 6.83
CA PRO A 504 -34.34 -5.83 7.46
C PRO A 504 -33.36 -5.03 6.59
N SER A 505 -33.46 -3.70 6.64
CA SER A 505 -32.62 -2.79 5.85
C SER A 505 -31.19 -2.69 6.35
N THR A 506 -30.92 -3.13 7.58
CA THR A 506 -29.57 -3.28 8.13
C THR A 506 -29.26 -4.75 8.33
N TYR A 507 -28.08 -5.17 7.89
CA TYR A 507 -27.63 -6.55 7.93
C TYR A 507 -26.13 -6.60 8.15
N MET A 508 -25.59 -7.78 8.47
CA MET A 508 -24.14 -7.95 8.64
C MET A 508 -23.38 -7.64 7.34
N SER A 509 -22.08 -7.36 7.47
CA SER A 509 -21.16 -7.41 6.33
C SER A 509 -21.32 -8.69 5.50
N THR A 510 -20.98 -8.61 4.24
CA THR A 510 -21.27 -9.65 3.26
C THR A 510 -20.04 -10.50 2.98
N LEU A 511 -20.27 -11.78 2.64
CA LEU A 511 -19.19 -12.72 2.39
C LEU A 511 -18.28 -12.27 1.24
N ALA A 512 -18.85 -11.61 0.22
CA ALA A 512 -18.08 -11.14 -0.91
C ALA A 512 -17.02 -10.10 -0.54
N VAL A 513 -17.36 -9.10 0.28
CA VAL A 513 -16.40 -8.09 0.76
C VAL A 513 -15.29 -8.76 1.55
N ALA A 514 -15.62 -9.59 2.55
CA ALA A 514 -14.61 -10.28 3.36
C ALA A 514 -13.70 -11.20 2.53
N CYS A 515 -14.25 -11.92 1.55
CA CYS A 515 -13.46 -12.80 0.70
C CYS A 515 -12.56 -12.02 -0.27
N HIS A 516 -13.02 -10.88 -0.77
CA HIS A 516 -12.27 -9.95 -1.62
C HIS A 516 -11.06 -9.36 -0.88
N GLU A 517 -11.25 -8.83 0.32
CA GLU A 517 -10.15 -8.27 1.12
C GLU A 517 -9.10 -9.31 1.52
N ILE A 518 -9.55 -10.54 1.82
CA ILE A 518 -8.62 -11.65 2.05
C ILE A 518 -7.87 -12.01 0.76
N GLY A 519 -8.46 -11.81 -0.42
CA GLY A 519 -7.76 -11.97 -1.70
C GLY A 519 -6.55 -11.04 -1.80
N HIS A 520 -6.70 -9.78 -1.42
CA HIS A 520 -5.62 -8.79 -1.40
C HIS A 520 -4.49 -9.15 -0.43
N ILE A 521 -4.80 -9.78 0.71
CA ILE A 521 -3.78 -10.29 1.65
C ILE A 521 -2.79 -11.25 0.94
N PHE A 522 -3.24 -11.92 -0.13
CA PHE A 522 -2.42 -12.83 -0.94
C PHE A 522 -2.04 -12.24 -2.31
N ASP A 523 -1.85 -10.91 -2.36
CA ASP A 523 -1.38 -10.16 -3.51
C ASP A 523 -2.33 -10.20 -4.72
N LEU A 524 -3.61 -10.58 -4.58
CA LEU A 524 -4.57 -10.35 -5.65
C LEU A 524 -4.78 -8.84 -5.84
N LEU A 525 -4.99 -8.46 -7.10
CA LEU A 525 -5.14 -7.07 -7.53
C LEU A 525 -6.61 -6.81 -7.78
N ASP A 526 -7.03 -5.55 -7.68
CA ASP A 526 -8.33 -5.18 -8.23
C ASP A 526 -8.31 -5.34 -9.75
N LEU A 527 -9.36 -5.97 -10.26
CA LEU A 527 -9.59 -6.23 -11.68
C LEU A 527 -10.79 -5.46 -12.23
N TYR A 528 -11.48 -4.69 -11.40
CA TYR A 528 -12.31 -3.59 -11.88
C TYR A 528 -11.42 -2.44 -12.33
N ASP A 529 -11.99 -1.53 -13.11
CA ASP A 529 -11.33 -0.31 -13.51
C ASP A 529 -11.43 0.73 -12.39
N THR A 530 -10.29 1.10 -11.81
CA THR A 530 -10.23 1.91 -10.58
C THR A 530 -10.39 3.42 -10.84
N ASP A 531 -10.35 3.86 -12.10
CA ASP A 531 -10.71 5.24 -12.46
C ASP A 531 -12.17 5.39 -12.93
N TYR A 532 -12.89 4.26 -13.00
CA TYR A 532 -14.31 4.13 -13.29
C TYR A 532 -14.72 4.55 -14.72
N THR A 533 -13.81 4.53 -15.70
CA THR A 533 -14.19 4.77 -17.12
C THR A 533 -14.74 3.52 -17.80
N SER A 534 -14.46 2.32 -17.25
CA SER A 534 -15.01 1.03 -17.66
C SER A 534 -15.41 0.14 -16.47
N GLU A 535 -15.68 -1.15 -16.70
CA GLU A 535 -15.99 -2.13 -15.65
C GLU A 535 -14.85 -3.13 -15.42
N GLY A 536 -13.69 -2.97 -16.08
CA GLY A 536 -12.60 -3.93 -16.07
C GLY A 536 -13.06 -5.32 -16.52
N VAL A 537 -12.86 -6.36 -15.69
CA VAL A 537 -13.39 -7.72 -15.98
C VAL A 537 -14.87 -7.91 -15.58
N GLY A 538 -15.50 -6.87 -15.06
CA GLY A 538 -16.91 -6.84 -14.70
C GLY A 538 -17.32 -7.92 -13.67
N PRO A 539 -18.56 -8.43 -13.76
CA PRO A 539 -19.13 -9.28 -12.72
C PRO A 539 -18.58 -10.71 -12.72
N PHE A 540 -17.52 -11.03 -13.47
CA PHE A 540 -16.94 -12.38 -13.61
C PHE A 540 -15.72 -12.60 -12.72
N SER A 541 -15.29 -11.63 -11.93
CA SER A 541 -14.31 -11.88 -10.88
C SER A 541 -14.80 -11.35 -9.54
N LEU A 542 -14.53 -12.12 -8.48
CA LEU A 542 -14.64 -11.61 -7.12
C LEU A 542 -13.66 -10.45 -6.88
N MET A 543 -12.57 -10.35 -7.65
CA MET A 543 -11.65 -9.20 -7.61
C MET A 543 -12.15 -8.01 -8.45
N SER A 544 -13.41 -8.02 -8.89
CA SER A 544 -14.04 -6.96 -9.68
C SER A 544 -15.47 -6.69 -9.16
N THR A 545 -16.36 -6.17 -10.01
CA THR A 545 -17.76 -5.85 -9.65
C THR A 545 -18.60 -7.07 -9.28
N GLY A 546 -18.02 -8.28 -9.34
CA GLY A 546 -18.59 -9.52 -8.82
C GLY A 546 -18.96 -9.47 -7.33
N THR A 547 -18.30 -8.61 -6.54
CA THR A 547 -18.63 -8.37 -5.13
C THR A 547 -20.06 -7.83 -4.93
N ASN A 548 -20.61 -7.17 -5.95
CA ASN A 548 -21.90 -6.50 -5.91
C ASN A 548 -23.06 -7.37 -6.45
N LEU A 549 -22.83 -8.66 -6.72
CA LEU A 549 -23.88 -9.54 -7.19
C LEU A 549 -24.79 -10.06 -6.07
N TYR A 550 -25.99 -10.45 -6.46
CA TYR A 550 -26.99 -11.02 -5.56
C TYR A 550 -27.86 -12.00 -6.33
N THR A 551 -28.42 -12.99 -5.65
CA THR A 551 -29.43 -13.91 -6.22
C THR A 551 -30.83 -13.31 -6.11
N GLN A 552 -31.83 -13.99 -6.66
CA GLN A 552 -33.22 -13.54 -6.52
C GLN A 552 -33.63 -13.57 -5.04
N ASN A 553 -33.97 -12.40 -4.48
CA ASN A 553 -34.26 -12.16 -3.05
C ASN A 553 -33.06 -12.25 -2.08
N GLY A 554 -31.83 -12.39 -2.60
CA GLY A 554 -30.61 -12.31 -1.80
C GLY A 554 -30.11 -10.87 -1.66
N LYS A 555 -29.22 -10.63 -0.70
CA LYS A 555 -28.57 -9.33 -0.49
C LYS A 555 -27.34 -9.21 -1.39
N ILE A 556 -26.95 -7.98 -1.68
CA ILE A 556 -25.71 -7.67 -2.41
C ILE A 556 -24.52 -8.30 -1.68
N GLY A 557 -23.69 -9.07 -2.40
CA GLY A 557 -22.49 -9.72 -1.89
C GLY A 557 -22.75 -10.89 -0.92
N GLU A 558 -24.01 -11.26 -0.65
CA GLU A 558 -24.35 -12.32 0.32
C GLU A 558 -23.68 -13.64 -0.05
N ILE A 559 -23.63 -13.96 -1.34
CA ILE A 559 -22.93 -15.11 -1.91
C ILE A 559 -21.86 -14.54 -2.87
N PRO A 560 -20.56 -14.69 -2.59
CA PRO A 560 -19.51 -14.26 -3.50
C PRO A 560 -19.59 -15.05 -4.80
N ILE A 561 -19.24 -14.44 -5.93
CA ILE A 561 -18.91 -15.24 -7.11
C ILE A 561 -17.52 -15.87 -6.99
N ASP A 562 -17.24 -16.88 -7.80
CA ASP A 562 -15.91 -17.49 -7.83
C ASP A 562 -14.86 -16.53 -8.44
N PHE A 563 -13.60 -16.74 -8.08
CA PHE A 563 -12.46 -16.04 -8.70
C PHE A 563 -12.36 -16.37 -10.20
N ASP A 564 -11.86 -15.41 -10.98
CA ASP A 564 -11.42 -15.63 -12.35
C ASP A 564 -10.21 -16.58 -12.39
N PRO A 565 -9.90 -17.21 -13.55
CA PRO A 565 -8.83 -18.19 -13.64
C PRO A 565 -7.43 -17.60 -13.42
N TRP A 566 -7.19 -16.31 -13.71
CA TRP A 566 -5.90 -15.67 -13.41
C TRP A 566 -5.69 -15.53 -11.90
N SER A 567 -6.70 -15.06 -11.16
CA SER A 567 -6.67 -14.98 -9.70
C SER A 567 -6.47 -16.38 -9.08
N LYS A 568 -7.16 -17.40 -9.58
CA LYS A 568 -6.96 -18.79 -9.13
C LYS A 568 -5.56 -19.33 -9.42
N GLU A 569 -4.98 -19.01 -10.59
CA GLU A 569 -3.59 -19.36 -10.92
C GLU A 569 -2.62 -18.66 -9.95
N LYS A 570 -2.83 -17.36 -9.68
CA LYS A 570 -1.99 -16.56 -8.77
C LYS A 570 -2.02 -17.08 -7.34
N LEU A 571 -3.20 -17.46 -6.83
CA LEU A 571 -3.36 -18.12 -5.52
C LEU A 571 -2.86 -19.58 -5.50
N GLY A 572 -2.62 -20.18 -6.66
CA GLY A 572 -2.21 -21.58 -6.81
C GLY A 572 -3.34 -22.58 -6.57
N PHE A 573 -4.60 -22.17 -6.74
CA PHE A 573 -5.80 -23.02 -6.64
C PHE A 573 -5.99 -23.89 -7.88
N ILE A 574 -5.45 -23.44 -9.01
CA ILE A 574 -5.40 -24.19 -10.26
C ILE A 574 -4.00 -24.13 -10.85
N LYS A 575 -3.73 -25.08 -11.74
CA LYS A 575 -2.59 -25.03 -12.65
C LYS A 575 -3.14 -25.18 -14.07
N PRO A 576 -3.16 -24.11 -14.89
CA PRO A 576 -3.62 -24.21 -16.27
C PRO A 576 -2.83 -25.26 -17.07
N ILE A 577 -3.50 -25.89 -18.03
CA ILE A 577 -2.90 -26.87 -18.94
C ILE A 577 -2.42 -26.13 -20.18
N ASN A 578 -1.10 -26.08 -20.39
CA ASN A 578 -0.50 -25.40 -21.53
C ASN A 578 -0.78 -26.17 -22.83
N ILE A 579 -1.35 -25.49 -23.80
CA ILE A 579 -1.65 -25.99 -25.14
C ILE A 579 -0.64 -25.39 -26.12
N SER A 580 0.12 -26.26 -26.79
CA SER A 580 1.18 -25.88 -27.74
C SER A 580 1.09 -26.61 -29.08
N THR A 581 0.02 -27.37 -29.28
CA THR A 581 -0.24 -28.11 -30.53
C THR A 581 -1.68 -27.92 -30.96
N SER A 582 -1.93 -27.87 -32.26
CA SER A 582 -3.30 -27.90 -32.78
C SER A 582 -3.98 -29.23 -32.47
N GLY A 583 -5.27 -29.21 -32.13
CA GLY A 583 -6.02 -30.42 -31.80
C GLY A 583 -7.38 -30.15 -31.17
N GLU A 584 -8.04 -31.23 -30.78
CA GLU A 584 -9.28 -31.18 -29.99
C GLU A 584 -8.96 -31.32 -28.50
N TYR A 585 -9.64 -30.52 -27.68
CA TYR A 585 -9.42 -30.45 -26.24
C TYR A 585 -10.74 -30.39 -25.48
N ASP A 586 -10.74 -30.99 -24.29
CA ASP A 586 -11.88 -30.95 -23.36
C ASP A 586 -11.70 -29.83 -22.32
N LEU A 587 -12.78 -29.09 -22.10
CA LEU A 587 -12.88 -28.07 -21.07
C LEU A 587 -14.00 -28.42 -20.07
N TYR A 588 -13.58 -28.81 -18.88
CA TYR A 588 -14.40 -29.35 -17.81
C TYR A 588 -14.89 -28.23 -16.89
N SER A 589 -16.20 -28.17 -16.65
CA SER A 589 -16.79 -27.31 -15.63
C SER A 589 -16.60 -27.88 -14.22
N LYS A 590 -16.86 -27.07 -13.20
CA LYS A 590 -16.86 -27.54 -11.79
C LYS A 590 -17.85 -28.66 -11.50
N ASN A 591 -18.97 -28.75 -12.22
CA ASN A 591 -19.96 -29.83 -12.07
C ASN A 591 -19.38 -31.23 -12.30
N THR A 592 -18.29 -31.32 -13.09
CA THR A 592 -17.66 -32.59 -13.41
C THR A 592 -16.78 -33.15 -12.26
N GLY A 593 -16.45 -32.31 -11.28
CA GLY A 593 -15.40 -32.61 -10.29
C GLY A 593 -13.97 -32.68 -10.87
N LYS A 594 -13.79 -32.29 -12.15
CA LYS A 594 -12.51 -32.32 -12.87
C LYS A 594 -12.19 -30.97 -13.54
N TYR A 595 -12.68 -29.88 -12.95
CA TYR A 595 -12.49 -28.52 -13.50
C TYR A 595 -11.05 -28.27 -13.94
N ASN A 596 -10.89 -27.78 -15.17
CA ASN A 596 -9.61 -27.39 -15.73
C ASN A 596 -9.71 -26.03 -16.42
N VAL A 597 -8.55 -25.44 -16.64
CA VAL A 597 -8.35 -24.23 -17.43
C VAL A 597 -7.27 -24.54 -18.44
N LEU A 598 -7.48 -24.16 -19.70
CA LEU A 598 -6.46 -24.30 -20.74
C LEU A 598 -5.73 -22.97 -20.90
N ARG A 599 -4.42 -23.02 -21.13
CA ARG A 599 -3.56 -21.87 -21.36
C ARG A 599 -2.94 -21.94 -22.75
N ILE A 600 -3.00 -20.86 -23.51
CA ILE A 600 -2.40 -20.74 -24.84
C ILE A 600 -1.47 -19.52 -24.81
N ASP A 601 -0.16 -19.75 -24.82
CA ASP A 601 0.83 -18.66 -24.86
C ASP A 601 0.87 -18.07 -26.28
N ILE A 602 0.69 -16.76 -26.41
CA ILE A 602 0.69 -16.05 -27.71
C ILE A 602 1.88 -15.11 -27.89
N SER A 603 2.52 -14.74 -26.79
CA SER A 603 3.78 -14.00 -26.79
C SER A 603 4.59 -14.35 -25.54
N LYS A 604 5.71 -13.65 -25.31
CA LYS A 604 6.47 -13.80 -24.06
C LYS A 604 5.66 -13.36 -22.85
N ASP A 605 4.85 -12.32 -23.01
CA ASP A 605 4.15 -11.64 -21.93
C ASP A 605 2.63 -11.80 -22.01
N GLU A 606 2.10 -12.23 -23.17
CA GLU A 606 0.65 -12.39 -23.41
C GLU A 606 0.23 -13.86 -23.58
N TYR A 607 -0.94 -14.21 -23.04
CA TYR A 607 -1.53 -15.54 -23.17
C TYR A 607 -3.05 -15.52 -22.99
N PHE A 608 -3.74 -16.54 -23.52
CA PHE A 608 -5.16 -16.77 -23.27
C PHE A 608 -5.38 -17.84 -22.20
N LEU A 609 -6.37 -17.64 -21.33
CA LEU A 609 -6.94 -18.68 -20.45
C LEU A 609 -8.38 -18.99 -20.88
N LEU A 610 -8.70 -20.26 -21.04
CA LEU A 610 -10.03 -20.72 -21.40
C LEU A 610 -10.65 -21.46 -20.21
N GLU A 611 -11.88 -21.09 -19.83
CA GLU A 611 -12.63 -21.80 -18.79
C GLU A 611 -14.09 -22.09 -19.18
N ASN A 612 -14.62 -23.24 -18.76
CA ASN A 612 -16.04 -23.59 -18.89
C ASN A 612 -16.76 -23.23 -17.59
N ARG A 613 -17.32 -22.03 -17.53
CA ARG A 613 -17.95 -21.49 -16.31
C ARG A 613 -19.46 -21.70 -16.35
N LYS A 614 -20.06 -22.11 -15.24
CA LYS A 614 -21.50 -22.45 -15.12
C LYS A 614 -22.19 -21.59 -14.07
N PHE A 615 -23.50 -21.38 -14.21
CA PHE A 615 -24.32 -20.62 -13.26
C PHE A 615 -24.83 -21.51 -12.11
N VAL A 616 -23.89 -22.08 -11.36
CA VAL A 616 -24.17 -22.98 -10.24
C VAL A 616 -23.39 -22.51 -9.02
N ASP A 617 -23.78 -23.01 -7.85
CA ASP A 617 -23.11 -22.71 -6.58
C ASP A 617 -22.95 -21.19 -6.37
N TYR A 618 -21.71 -20.74 -6.16
CA TYR A 618 -21.31 -19.35 -5.97
C TYR A 618 -21.53 -18.47 -7.22
N ASP A 619 -21.59 -19.07 -8.41
CA ASP A 619 -21.76 -18.35 -9.68
C ASP A 619 -23.24 -18.26 -10.14
N LEU A 620 -24.21 -18.65 -9.29
CA LEU A 620 -25.63 -18.63 -9.64
C LEU A 620 -26.12 -17.24 -10.09
N ALA A 621 -25.61 -16.17 -9.48
CA ALA A 621 -25.99 -14.80 -9.79
C ALA A 621 -25.58 -14.35 -11.20
N LEU A 622 -24.62 -15.03 -11.84
CA LEU A 622 -24.20 -14.73 -13.22
C LEU A 622 -25.30 -15.01 -14.26
N SER A 623 -26.30 -15.83 -13.92
CA SER A 623 -27.47 -16.08 -14.78
C SER A 623 -28.31 -14.83 -15.10
N LYS A 624 -28.10 -13.73 -14.37
CA LYS A 624 -28.69 -12.41 -14.68
C LYS A 624 -28.13 -11.78 -15.96
N PHE A 625 -26.92 -12.14 -16.33
CA PHE A 625 -26.21 -11.52 -17.45
C PHE A 625 -26.41 -12.30 -18.75
N ALA A 626 -26.43 -13.63 -18.70
CA ALA A 626 -26.67 -14.46 -19.87
C ALA A 626 -27.64 -15.60 -19.58
N SER A 627 -28.47 -15.95 -20.57
CA SER A 627 -29.47 -17.03 -20.46
C SER A 627 -28.86 -18.42 -20.50
N LYS A 628 -27.65 -18.55 -21.05
CA LYS A 628 -26.88 -19.79 -21.11
C LYS A 628 -25.42 -19.52 -20.78
N SER A 629 -24.82 -20.42 -20.01
CA SER A 629 -23.39 -20.43 -19.71
C SER A 629 -22.57 -21.06 -20.84
N GLY A 630 -21.24 -21.00 -20.79
CA GLY A 630 -20.37 -21.48 -21.86
C GLY A 630 -18.89 -21.27 -21.57
N VAL A 631 -18.12 -21.05 -22.62
CA VAL A 631 -16.68 -20.79 -22.50
C VAL A 631 -16.42 -19.29 -22.34
N LEU A 632 -15.61 -18.94 -21.35
CA LEU A 632 -15.00 -17.62 -21.22
C LEU A 632 -13.55 -17.70 -21.68
N ILE A 633 -13.11 -16.69 -22.42
CA ILE A 633 -11.74 -16.53 -22.89
C ILE A 633 -11.18 -15.28 -22.22
N TRP A 634 -10.09 -15.45 -21.48
CA TRP A 634 -9.41 -14.38 -20.76
C TRP A 634 -8.09 -14.07 -21.44
N HIS A 635 -7.82 -12.81 -21.71
CA HIS A 635 -6.56 -12.36 -22.30
C HIS A 635 -5.70 -11.72 -21.21
N ILE A 636 -4.52 -12.28 -20.99
CA ILE A 636 -3.61 -11.85 -19.93
C ILE A 636 -2.39 -11.18 -20.55
N ASP A 637 -2.03 -9.98 -20.09
CA ASP A 637 -0.81 -9.25 -20.45
C ASP A 637 0.04 -9.01 -19.18
N ASN A 638 1.04 -9.88 -18.98
CA ASN A 638 1.95 -9.77 -17.84
C ASN A 638 2.77 -8.48 -17.86
N SER A 639 3.01 -7.86 -19.02
CA SER A 639 3.76 -6.61 -19.07
C SER A 639 2.97 -5.48 -18.43
N VAL A 640 1.66 -5.41 -18.69
CA VAL A 640 0.74 -4.45 -18.04
C VAL A 640 0.59 -4.75 -16.56
N ILE A 641 0.37 -6.01 -16.18
CA ILE A 641 0.27 -6.42 -14.77
C ILE A 641 1.52 -5.99 -13.98
N ASN A 642 2.71 -6.26 -14.52
CA ASN A 642 3.98 -5.92 -13.84
C ASN A 642 4.19 -4.41 -13.75
N GLU A 643 3.77 -3.64 -14.76
CA GLU A 643 3.88 -2.18 -14.77
C GLU A 643 2.90 -1.52 -13.80
N LYS A 644 1.64 -1.99 -13.77
CA LYS A 644 0.50 -1.28 -13.17
C LYS A 644 0.06 -1.80 -11.80
N SER A 645 0.51 -2.98 -11.39
CA SER A 645 0.10 -3.61 -10.11
C SER A 645 0.37 -2.77 -8.87
N ASN A 646 1.50 -2.03 -8.81
CA ASN A 646 1.84 -1.20 -7.65
C ASN A 646 0.92 0.02 -7.48
N ALA A 647 0.28 0.48 -8.56
CA ALA A 647 -0.64 1.61 -8.55
C ALA A 647 -2.11 1.17 -8.48
N ASN A 648 -2.38 -0.14 -8.52
CA ASN A 648 -3.73 -0.70 -8.64
C ASN A 648 -4.47 -0.23 -9.92
N GLU A 649 -3.76 -0.18 -11.04
CA GLU A 649 -4.25 0.36 -12.33
C GLU A 649 -4.23 -0.72 -13.44
N VAL A 650 -4.30 -2.01 -13.09
CA VAL A 650 -4.04 -3.12 -14.03
C VAL A 650 -5.00 -3.12 -15.22
N ASN A 651 -6.22 -2.62 -15.02
CA ASN A 651 -7.31 -2.68 -15.99
C ASN A 651 -7.88 -1.30 -16.35
N ASN A 652 -7.17 -0.21 -16.06
CA ASN A 652 -7.65 1.16 -16.30
C ASN A 652 -7.43 1.65 -17.74
N ASP A 653 -6.70 0.91 -18.56
CA ASP A 653 -6.58 1.21 -19.99
C ASP A 653 -7.50 0.26 -20.75
N GLU A 654 -8.65 0.75 -21.22
CA GLU A 654 -9.65 -0.08 -21.89
C GLU A 654 -9.15 -0.71 -23.19
N ASP A 655 -8.21 -0.02 -23.86
CA ASP A 655 -7.58 -0.49 -25.08
C ASP A 655 -6.48 -1.53 -24.79
N ARG A 656 -6.01 -1.65 -23.53
CA ARG A 656 -4.94 -2.58 -23.14
C ARG A 656 -4.93 -2.92 -21.64
N LYS A 657 -5.80 -3.86 -21.25
CA LYS A 657 -5.87 -4.37 -19.87
C LYS A 657 -4.82 -5.44 -19.58
N GLY A 658 -4.42 -5.57 -18.32
CA GLY A 658 -3.54 -6.64 -17.85
C GLY A 658 -4.27 -7.97 -17.68
N VAL A 659 -5.54 -7.93 -17.27
CA VAL A 659 -6.44 -9.09 -17.26
C VAL A 659 -7.74 -8.66 -17.93
N ASP A 660 -8.03 -9.22 -19.09
CA ASP A 660 -9.19 -8.87 -19.89
C ASP A 660 -10.12 -10.07 -20.14
N LEU A 661 -11.41 -9.80 -20.29
CA LEU A 661 -12.41 -10.80 -20.66
C LEU A 661 -12.89 -10.56 -22.09
N GLU A 662 -12.53 -11.45 -22.99
CA GLU A 662 -12.91 -11.35 -24.41
C GLU A 662 -14.41 -11.65 -24.57
N GLU A 663 -15.21 -10.61 -24.84
CA GLU A 663 -16.66 -10.71 -24.87
C GLU A 663 -17.20 -11.33 -26.17
N ALA A 664 -17.66 -12.58 -26.17
CA ALA A 664 -18.12 -13.27 -27.39
C ALA A 664 -19.09 -12.48 -28.29
N ASN A 665 -19.97 -11.65 -27.72
CA ASN A 665 -20.95 -10.84 -28.45
C ASN A 665 -20.45 -9.46 -28.91
N GLU A 666 -19.16 -9.15 -28.80
CA GLU A 666 -18.59 -7.86 -29.19
C GLU A 666 -18.91 -7.51 -30.67
N SER A 667 -18.86 -8.51 -31.56
CA SER A 667 -19.25 -8.37 -32.97
C SER A 667 -20.67 -7.82 -33.17
N LYS A 668 -21.60 -8.11 -32.26
CA LYS A 668 -22.98 -7.64 -32.32
C LYS A 668 -23.12 -6.19 -31.86
N ASN A 669 -22.32 -5.78 -30.88
CA ASN A 669 -22.41 -4.46 -30.26
C ASN A 669 -21.49 -3.43 -30.93
N GLY A 670 -20.40 -3.89 -31.56
CA GLY A 670 -19.36 -3.05 -32.16
C GLY A 670 -18.27 -2.62 -31.18
N TYR A 671 -18.37 -2.98 -29.91
CA TYR A 671 -17.45 -2.68 -28.80
C TYR A 671 -17.71 -3.64 -27.64
N GLY A 672 -16.75 -3.82 -26.73
CA GLY A 672 -16.93 -4.56 -25.48
C GLY A 672 -17.78 -3.76 -24.51
N LEU A 673 -18.83 -4.36 -23.95
CA LEU A 673 -19.70 -3.67 -23.01
C LEU A 673 -19.02 -3.42 -21.66
N LEU A 674 -17.99 -4.20 -21.32
CA LEU A 674 -17.15 -3.98 -20.14
C LEU A 674 -16.17 -2.83 -20.35
N ASP A 675 -15.84 -2.48 -21.59
CA ASP A 675 -14.92 -1.39 -21.97
C ASP A 675 -15.56 0.00 -21.92
N VAL A 676 -16.80 0.09 -21.43
CA VAL A 676 -17.50 1.37 -21.31
C VAL A 676 -18.28 1.45 -20.01
N ASN A 677 -18.21 2.59 -19.34
CA ASN A 677 -19.11 2.90 -18.23
C ASN A 677 -20.52 3.25 -18.75
N SER A 678 -21.30 2.23 -19.16
CA SER A 678 -22.67 2.42 -19.63
C SER A 678 -23.67 1.52 -18.91
N LYS A 679 -24.47 2.12 -18.02
CA LYS A 679 -25.65 1.49 -17.38
C LYS A 679 -26.72 1.02 -18.40
N LYS A 680 -26.61 1.40 -19.68
CA LYS A 680 -27.69 1.32 -20.68
C LYS A 680 -27.81 -0.02 -21.42
N ASN A 681 -26.85 -0.95 -21.29
CA ASN A 681 -26.81 -2.15 -22.13
C ASN A 681 -26.51 -3.48 -21.40
N LYS A 682 -26.53 -3.52 -20.06
CA LYS A 682 -26.23 -4.76 -19.29
C LYS A 682 -27.16 -5.94 -19.63
N ASP A 683 -28.41 -5.69 -20.05
CA ASP A 683 -29.37 -6.73 -20.48
C ASP A 683 -29.00 -7.41 -21.82
N LYS A 684 -28.00 -6.88 -22.55
CA LYS A 684 -27.56 -7.41 -23.86
C LYS A 684 -26.20 -8.08 -23.80
N PHE A 685 -25.57 -8.07 -22.63
CA PHE A 685 -24.21 -8.57 -22.42
C PHE A 685 -24.19 -10.11 -22.46
N ASN A 686 -23.26 -10.70 -23.20
CA ASN A 686 -23.10 -12.15 -23.27
C ASN A 686 -21.66 -12.48 -23.68
N PRO A 687 -20.77 -12.77 -22.70
CA PRO A 687 -19.37 -13.03 -22.96
C PRO A 687 -19.10 -14.48 -23.34
N PHE A 688 -20.11 -15.36 -23.34
CA PHE A 688 -19.92 -16.80 -23.49
C PHE A 688 -19.83 -17.23 -24.95
N PHE A 689 -18.70 -17.83 -25.32
CA PHE A 689 -18.54 -18.59 -26.57
C PHE A 689 -19.24 -19.94 -26.43
N ARG A 690 -20.01 -20.33 -27.44
CA ARG A 690 -20.84 -21.55 -27.44
C ARG A 690 -20.90 -22.17 -28.84
N SER A 691 -21.11 -23.47 -28.95
CA SER A 691 -21.23 -24.14 -30.26
C SER A 691 -22.44 -23.64 -31.06
N ASP A 692 -23.50 -23.18 -30.38
CA ASP A 692 -24.71 -22.63 -31.00
C ASP A 692 -24.65 -21.10 -31.26
N THR A 693 -23.69 -20.38 -30.68
CA THR A 693 -23.61 -18.91 -30.74
C THR A 693 -22.18 -18.41 -30.50
N TYR A 694 -21.63 -17.58 -31.40
CA TYR A 694 -20.27 -17.06 -31.32
C TYR A 694 -19.25 -18.20 -31.08
N ASN A 695 -19.23 -19.19 -31.97
CA ASN A 695 -18.47 -20.41 -31.76
C ASN A 695 -17.00 -20.33 -32.20
N ILE A 696 -16.54 -19.19 -32.73
CA ILE A 696 -15.18 -19.02 -33.27
C ILE A 696 -14.53 -17.77 -32.68
N PHE A 697 -13.31 -17.92 -32.17
CA PHE A 697 -12.39 -16.86 -31.75
C PHE A 697 -11.08 -17.00 -32.53
N ASN A 698 -10.75 -16.03 -33.40
CA ASN A 698 -9.54 -16.02 -34.23
C ASN A 698 -9.12 -14.58 -34.60
N ASN A 699 -8.09 -14.44 -35.43
CA ASN A 699 -7.54 -13.13 -35.85
C ASN A 699 -8.50 -12.23 -36.66
N THR A 700 -9.61 -12.79 -37.17
CA THR A 700 -10.64 -12.09 -37.97
C THR A 700 -11.98 -11.97 -37.26
N SER A 701 -12.18 -12.65 -36.13
CA SER A 701 -13.40 -12.52 -35.33
C SER A 701 -13.41 -11.21 -34.55
N LYS A 702 -14.56 -10.90 -33.94
CA LYS A 702 -14.71 -9.80 -33.00
C LYS A 702 -15.45 -10.32 -31.75
N PRO A 703 -14.76 -10.51 -30.62
CA PRO A 703 -13.37 -10.13 -30.33
C PRO A 703 -12.37 -10.97 -31.11
N SER A 704 -11.13 -10.47 -31.25
CA SER A 704 -10.09 -11.09 -32.09
C SER A 704 -9.01 -11.72 -31.24
N SER A 705 -8.42 -12.83 -31.69
CA SER A 705 -7.29 -13.48 -30.99
C SER A 705 -5.95 -12.77 -31.13
N LYS A 706 -5.91 -11.53 -31.60
CA LYS A 706 -4.67 -10.79 -31.82
C LYS A 706 -4.00 -10.43 -30.50
N LEU A 707 -2.69 -10.21 -30.56
CA LEU A 707 -1.97 -9.54 -29.48
C LEU A 707 -2.48 -8.10 -29.33
N ASN A 708 -2.29 -7.50 -28.16
CA ASN A 708 -2.65 -6.11 -27.89
C ASN A 708 -2.00 -5.11 -28.85
N ASN A 709 -0.85 -5.46 -29.44
CA ASN A 709 -0.19 -4.66 -30.48
C ASN A 709 -0.82 -4.81 -31.88
N GLY A 710 -1.92 -5.54 -32.01
CA GLY A 710 -2.67 -5.78 -33.24
C GLY A 710 -2.08 -6.85 -34.17
N LYS A 711 -0.96 -7.49 -33.79
CA LYS A 711 -0.38 -8.60 -34.57
C LYS A 711 -1.21 -9.87 -34.41
N ASP A 712 -1.17 -10.68 -35.46
CA ASP A 712 -1.72 -12.02 -35.44
C ASP A 712 -1.01 -12.89 -34.40
N SER A 713 -1.79 -13.62 -33.59
CA SER A 713 -1.27 -14.60 -32.64
C SER A 713 -1.07 -15.98 -33.26
N GLY A 714 -1.66 -16.24 -34.44
CA GLY A 714 -1.75 -17.58 -35.02
C GLY A 714 -2.73 -18.50 -34.30
N ILE A 715 -3.53 -18.00 -33.35
CA ILE A 715 -4.46 -18.81 -32.56
C ILE A 715 -5.88 -18.72 -33.11
N SER A 716 -6.52 -19.89 -33.25
CA SER A 716 -7.98 -19.99 -33.38
C SER A 716 -8.56 -21.00 -32.39
N VAL A 717 -9.70 -20.67 -31.82
CA VAL A 717 -10.50 -21.53 -30.94
C VAL A 717 -11.89 -21.68 -31.55
N GLU A 718 -12.34 -22.91 -31.73
CA GLU A 718 -13.70 -23.24 -32.19
C GLU A 718 -14.40 -24.12 -31.14
N ILE A 719 -15.61 -23.75 -30.74
CA ILE A 719 -16.44 -24.51 -29.81
C ILE A 719 -17.27 -25.54 -30.60
N LEU A 720 -17.02 -26.83 -30.38
CA LEU A 720 -17.65 -27.92 -31.14
C LEU A 720 -18.90 -28.46 -30.45
N GLU A 721 -18.85 -28.66 -29.13
CA GLU A 721 -19.97 -29.15 -28.31
C GLU A 721 -20.04 -28.39 -26.98
N ASP A 722 -21.24 -27.95 -26.62
CA ASP A 722 -21.53 -27.37 -25.30
C ASP A 722 -21.83 -28.45 -24.24
N GLY A 723 -21.52 -28.19 -22.98
CA GLY A 723 -21.90 -29.08 -21.87
C GLY A 723 -21.12 -28.79 -20.59
N ASP A 724 -21.23 -29.68 -19.61
CA ASP A 724 -20.30 -29.70 -18.47
C ASP A 724 -18.88 -30.14 -18.89
N VAL A 725 -18.79 -30.86 -20.00
CA VAL A 725 -17.55 -31.04 -20.76
C VAL A 725 -17.79 -30.39 -22.12
N VAL A 726 -17.07 -29.30 -22.39
CA VAL A 726 -17.07 -28.64 -23.68
C VAL A 726 -15.95 -29.23 -24.53
N LYS A 727 -16.23 -29.53 -25.80
CA LYS A 727 -15.18 -29.87 -26.77
C LYS A 727 -14.80 -28.66 -27.59
N LEU A 728 -13.51 -28.42 -27.69
CA LEU A 728 -12.91 -27.31 -28.41
C LEU A 728 -12.01 -27.86 -29.51
N LYS A 729 -11.89 -27.13 -30.62
CA LYS A 729 -10.76 -27.27 -31.54
C LYS A 729 -9.88 -26.04 -31.43
N ILE A 730 -8.60 -26.24 -31.13
CA ILE A 730 -7.59 -25.18 -31.07
C ILE A 730 -6.64 -25.39 -32.25
N ASN A 731 -6.41 -24.35 -33.05
CA ASN A 731 -5.35 -24.34 -34.07
C ASN A 731 -4.30 -23.30 -33.70
N ILE A 732 -3.04 -23.67 -33.90
CA ILE A 732 -1.84 -22.86 -33.66
C ILE A 732 -1.02 -22.85 -34.94
N ASP A 733 -1.03 -21.70 -35.63
CA ASP A 733 -0.24 -21.47 -36.83
C ASP A 733 1.16 -20.98 -36.42
N ASN A 734 2.18 -21.83 -36.62
CA ASN A 734 3.58 -21.53 -36.32
C ASN A 734 4.28 -20.73 -37.42
#